data_AF-A0A1Q5XDA3-F1
#
_entry.id   AF-A0A1Q5XDA3-F1
#
_cell.length_a   1.000
_cell.length_b   1.000
_cell.length_c   1.000
_cell.angle_alpha   90.00
_cell.angle_beta   90.00
_cell.angle_gamma   90.00
#
_symmetry.space_group_name_H-M   'P 1'
#
loop_
_entity.id
_entity.type
_entity.pdbx_description
1 polymer ?
#
loop_
_entity_poly.entity_id
_entity_poly.type
_entity_poly.pdbx_seq_one_letter_code
_entity_poly.pdbx_strand_id
1 'polypeptide(L)'
;MTAFHEQLIAHYRFEDADNVSNDSSGHDNHGMVSGTLPPVVSTVGGRSAVTFAGGRNGSSFIQLPSDLLEGVNDNTGITVAAWVNFGKGTSVWERIFDFGKGETGPSVFLTRQLRGTLSAGMDLVADPGRGFAGGEWIHIALSITGTEDGKLSSAGPIVYVNGETVADGSISQTTSRNYAQLRRWFGTLSDSSNYSSNFIGRSQYAADDDFAGSLTDFRIYKAGLSADKVIEVMCDSLTDEEIVKLAAGKYLFLPTAIVSHDLALPSRLLGGTVEAAWESSHPEVLSNQGRIQNINSAYGVTLTATLSKGSSSVRKTFEVSVIPPNLPPYTLNVHGNQEILDVSEVLYGLFYEDINNAADGGIYAELVQNRSFESFAFDTYSHASGECGCSTGRNREPLFAWSGDVEQMIPKSSGGLNEFLKVTDKDVNSYYVKVADGATIRNKGFADSNQHCAMAIRTDAKYEFTLWAKAESAGAITVQLQAPDGAAVSDTVTVQVEGGGIWKKYGVKTKLVLTGSATVLGQLALTFAGEISIDMVSLMPQDVWGAGEEAESASAHANYLGNPNYRLRKDLVHALVEMHPKFLRFPGGCISEGSFIWENVYDWKDSVGDIELRKENYNVWGYMMTMGLGYMEYFQLAEDLNATPLPVMACGVLCQARSDYAHPAGGKLREYFIKNFTDLIDFAISMDFAGNEWAAMRQKMGHEAPFDLRYLGVGNENWGTEFFANFEVFKTSIDEYMEQNYPGHKLHIISTVGAQADDDAYQQGWKFLSGNLEGSPKVAFADGYEVIEETVTWYEQQQNYMDTIADEHYYRSNEYLLNNVDRYNYYYRASHADGNTDWKETSKVFVGEYASTDKNTLAGAVAEAALMTGFENNADVVLLSAYAPLFNKVLTDGTYRWTPDCIWFDDETVWFTPNYYVQQLFAKYLGDKVLKTSFSTYKNGKPTELVPRGGIEIAAGNAEIVVKRVTVTSNKDGSVLLNQDFTQQLDPAWQVIPGSAGSVIRAGEGLVLKAQTGGLNGLYILNDEWTDYKVEVVASRLAGEDGFYVGAGLTDIASGNKDVIEYAIGYGGDATGVKVYKQGIEGYTLGDYSSSTAAGNLRAAQYEKLADNTEYTITLNYGGGTGDRLICSYSDGKVTSKILDYKLEAYNREIFSSVTKDAEHIYVKLVNADNVDKTTQLNLHDVHVERAAKLVSLTGDASLVHLPNVNKRDDERVIPGERKVSLDNNGIVLNLPANSVNVLVLHLKG
;
A
#
# COMPACT_ATOMS: atom_id res chain seq x y z
N MET A 1 12.18 -37.29 9.88
CA MET A 1 12.58 -35.91 9.55
C MET A 1 14.07 -35.87 9.70
N THR A 2 14.81 -35.85 8.59
CA THR A 2 16.25 -35.51 8.60
C THR A 2 16.36 -34.11 9.17
N ALA A 3 17.10 -33.93 10.26
CA ALA A 3 17.32 -32.61 10.83
C ALA A 3 18.03 -31.76 9.77
N PHE A 4 17.65 -30.50 9.54
CA PHE A 4 18.31 -29.63 8.53
C PHE A 4 19.84 -29.50 8.78
N HIS A 5 20.29 -29.81 9.99
CA HIS A 5 21.70 -30.02 10.36
C HIS A 5 22.42 -31.04 9.46
N GLU A 6 21.73 -32.05 8.94
CA GLU A 6 22.26 -33.04 7.98
C GLU A 6 22.37 -32.48 6.55
N GLN A 7 21.86 -31.27 6.31
CA GLN A 7 21.89 -30.57 5.01
C GLN A 7 22.97 -29.48 4.97
N LEU A 8 23.85 -29.41 5.96
CA LEU A 8 24.98 -28.49 6.02
C LEU A 8 25.98 -28.80 4.89
N ILE A 9 26.33 -27.80 4.09
CA ILE A 9 27.33 -27.88 3.00
C ILE A 9 28.72 -27.55 3.55
N ALA A 10 28.85 -26.42 4.25
CA ALA A 10 30.12 -25.93 4.80
C ALA A 10 29.88 -25.11 6.08
N HIS A 11 30.88 -25.10 6.97
CA HIS A 11 30.87 -24.37 8.23
C HIS A 11 32.26 -23.81 8.56
N TYR A 12 32.42 -22.49 8.44
CA TYR A 12 33.66 -21.79 8.79
C TYR A 12 33.49 -21.06 10.13
N ARG A 13 34.18 -21.57 11.17
CA ARG A 13 34.11 -21.02 12.54
C ARG A 13 35.03 -19.82 12.76
N PHE A 14 36.13 -19.74 12.00
CA PHE A 14 37.15 -18.70 12.13
C PHE A 14 37.77 -18.60 13.54
N GLU A 15 38.10 -19.75 14.12
CA GLU A 15 38.72 -19.89 15.45
C GLU A 15 40.22 -20.20 15.39
N ASP A 16 40.71 -20.67 14.24
CA ASP A 16 42.10 -21.07 14.02
C ASP A 16 42.81 -20.07 13.10
N ALA A 17 43.78 -19.34 13.64
CA ALA A 17 44.56 -18.34 12.89
C ALA A 17 45.55 -18.97 11.90
N ASP A 18 45.97 -20.22 12.12
CA ASP A 18 46.87 -20.94 11.21
C ASP A 18 46.11 -21.55 10.02
N ASN A 19 44.79 -21.78 10.18
CA ASN A 19 43.91 -22.36 9.16
C ASN A 19 42.61 -21.53 9.02
N VAL A 20 42.77 -20.25 8.67
CA VAL A 20 41.69 -19.23 8.63
C VAL A 20 40.41 -19.68 7.91
N SER A 21 40.51 -20.49 6.86
CA SER A 21 39.36 -20.88 6.01
C SER A 21 39.04 -22.38 6.08
N ASN A 22 39.35 -23.02 7.20
CA ASN A 22 39.06 -24.44 7.43
C ASN A 22 37.55 -24.71 7.55
N ASP A 23 37.02 -25.64 6.74
CA ASP A 23 35.66 -26.14 6.89
C ASP A 23 35.55 -27.13 8.06
N SER A 24 34.57 -26.90 8.93
CA SER A 24 34.27 -27.71 10.12
C SER A 24 33.03 -28.60 9.93
N SER A 25 32.41 -28.61 8.74
CA SER A 25 31.21 -29.41 8.45
C SER A 25 31.47 -30.91 8.37
N GLY A 26 32.73 -31.32 8.10
CA GLY A 26 33.12 -32.70 7.83
C GLY A 26 33.07 -33.07 6.34
N HIS A 27 32.84 -32.11 5.44
CA HIS A 27 32.82 -32.31 3.98
C HIS A 27 34.06 -31.78 3.26
N ASP A 28 35.09 -31.37 4.00
CA ASP A 28 36.38 -30.90 3.48
C ASP A 28 36.28 -29.73 2.47
N ASN A 29 35.24 -28.89 2.57
CA ASN A 29 35.04 -27.71 1.71
C ASN A 29 35.94 -26.54 2.12
N HIS A 30 37.22 -26.78 2.35
CA HIS A 30 38.18 -25.76 2.81
C HIS A 30 38.31 -24.62 1.79
N GLY A 31 38.35 -23.38 2.29
CA GLY A 31 38.62 -22.21 1.47
C GLY A 31 40.13 -21.96 1.28
N MET A 32 40.44 -21.01 0.40
CA MET A 32 41.78 -20.49 0.17
C MET A 32 41.81 -18.98 0.39
N VAL A 33 42.48 -18.56 1.47
CA VAL A 33 42.72 -17.15 1.76
C VAL A 33 43.54 -16.50 0.65
N SER A 34 43.04 -15.39 0.10
CA SER A 34 43.60 -14.74 -1.09
C SER A 34 43.56 -13.21 -0.99
N GLY A 35 44.32 -12.54 -1.87
CA GLY A 35 44.38 -11.08 -1.98
C GLY A 35 45.72 -10.48 -1.52
N THR A 36 45.87 -9.17 -1.75
CA THR A 36 47.08 -8.41 -1.37
C THR A 36 47.15 -8.08 0.13
N LEU A 37 45.99 -8.07 0.80
CA LEU A 37 45.78 -7.88 2.24
C LEU A 37 44.90 -9.03 2.75
N PRO A 38 45.47 -10.26 2.84
CA PRO A 38 44.68 -11.45 3.13
C PRO A 38 43.94 -11.35 4.47
N PRO A 39 42.70 -11.88 4.56
CA PRO A 39 41.93 -11.88 5.80
C PRO A 39 42.65 -12.56 6.97
N VAL A 40 42.47 -12.02 8.19
CA VAL A 40 43.14 -12.51 9.42
C VAL A 40 42.14 -12.83 10.53
N VAL A 41 42.39 -13.88 11.29
CA VAL A 41 41.57 -14.22 12.46
C VAL A 41 42.03 -13.41 13.68
N SER A 42 41.10 -12.75 14.35
CA SER A 42 41.33 -12.01 15.60
C SER A 42 40.06 -11.94 16.46
N THR A 43 40.17 -11.41 17.67
CA THR A 43 39.01 -11.18 18.53
C THR A 43 38.39 -9.82 18.25
N VAL A 44 37.12 -9.80 17.83
CA VAL A 44 36.34 -8.58 17.53
C VAL A 44 35.06 -8.62 18.34
N GLY A 45 34.79 -7.56 19.14
CA GLY A 45 33.57 -7.48 19.97
C GLY A 45 33.34 -8.70 20.87
N GLY A 46 34.41 -9.33 21.38
CA GLY A 46 34.35 -10.51 22.23
C GLY A 46 34.25 -11.87 21.52
N ARG A 47 34.21 -11.91 20.18
CA ARG A 47 34.11 -13.16 19.38
C ARG A 47 35.38 -13.38 18.55
N SER A 48 35.78 -14.65 18.36
CA SER A 48 36.80 -14.99 17.35
C SER A 48 36.18 -14.85 15.96
N ALA A 49 36.84 -14.12 15.07
CA ALA A 49 36.32 -13.78 13.77
C ALA A 49 37.42 -13.59 12.74
N VAL A 50 37.13 -13.89 11.48
CA VAL A 50 37.97 -13.45 10.36
C VAL A 50 37.66 -11.99 10.04
N THR A 51 38.70 -11.18 9.82
CA THR A 51 38.57 -9.76 9.47
C THR A 51 39.10 -9.53 8.06
N PHE A 52 38.26 -8.96 7.23
CA PHE A 52 38.54 -8.54 5.86
C PHE A 52 38.93 -7.06 5.87
N ALA A 53 40.07 -6.73 5.27
CA ALA A 53 40.59 -5.37 5.25
C ALA A 53 39.81 -4.43 4.32
N GLY A 54 39.00 -4.99 3.42
CA GLY A 54 38.38 -4.30 2.31
C GLY A 54 39.40 -3.69 1.33
N GLY A 55 38.91 -2.79 0.48
CA GLY A 55 39.70 -2.10 -0.54
C GLY A 55 39.34 -2.57 -1.95
N ARG A 56 40.15 -2.20 -2.96
CA ARG A 56 39.87 -2.54 -4.36
C ARG A 56 39.67 -4.04 -4.57
N ASN A 57 38.83 -4.41 -5.53
CA ASN A 57 38.53 -5.79 -5.89
C ASN A 57 39.78 -6.71 -5.92
N GLY A 58 39.75 -7.79 -5.15
CA GLY A 58 40.86 -8.75 -5.01
C GLY A 58 41.95 -8.38 -4.00
N SER A 59 41.64 -7.47 -3.07
CA SER A 59 42.50 -7.09 -1.95
C SER A 59 42.39 -8.03 -0.75
N SER A 60 41.20 -8.48 -0.35
CA SER A 60 40.99 -9.26 0.87
C SER A 60 39.80 -10.19 0.75
N PHE A 61 40.00 -11.49 0.50
CA PHE A 61 38.90 -12.44 0.30
C PHE A 61 39.28 -13.91 0.55
N ILE A 62 38.28 -14.78 0.60
CA ILE A 62 38.46 -16.24 0.66
C ILE A 62 37.79 -16.85 -0.58
N GLN A 63 38.55 -17.65 -1.34
CA GLN A 63 38.04 -18.44 -2.45
C GLN A 63 37.53 -19.79 -1.93
N LEU A 64 36.30 -20.17 -2.28
CA LEU A 64 35.71 -21.46 -1.95
C LEU A 64 35.78 -22.45 -3.13
N PRO A 65 35.63 -23.77 -2.90
CA PRO A 65 35.61 -24.79 -3.95
C PRO A 65 34.58 -24.53 -5.06
N SER A 66 34.87 -25.01 -6.28
CA SER A 66 34.01 -24.82 -7.46
C SER A 66 32.76 -25.71 -7.50
N ASP A 67 32.74 -26.76 -6.69
CA ASP A 67 31.66 -27.75 -6.54
C ASP A 67 30.84 -27.54 -5.26
N LEU A 68 31.05 -26.41 -4.56
CA LEU A 68 30.43 -26.08 -3.27
C LEU A 68 28.90 -26.26 -3.25
N LEU A 69 28.20 -25.95 -4.34
CA LEU A 69 26.73 -25.96 -4.41
C LEU A 69 26.14 -27.27 -4.96
N GLU A 70 26.93 -28.36 -5.01
CA GLU A 70 26.45 -29.65 -5.50
C GLU A 70 25.19 -30.13 -4.74
N GLY A 71 24.14 -30.43 -5.52
CA GLY A 71 22.85 -30.93 -5.01
C GLY A 71 21.84 -29.85 -4.59
N VAL A 72 22.21 -28.56 -4.57
CA VAL A 72 21.23 -27.47 -4.41
C VAL A 72 20.33 -27.43 -5.65
N ASN A 73 19.01 -27.40 -5.46
CA ASN A 73 18.02 -27.37 -6.53
C ASN A 73 16.67 -26.83 -6.03
N ASP A 74 15.68 -26.75 -6.93
CA ASP A 74 14.35 -26.20 -6.67
C ASP A 74 13.54 -26.94 -5.59
N ASN A 75 13.87 -28.20 -5.27
CA ASN A 75 13.23 -28.96 -4.20
C ASN A 75 13.96 -28.84 -2.85
N THR A 76 15.21 -28.33 -2.83
CA THR A 76 15.99 -28.18 -1.60
C THR A 76 16.06 -26.72 -1.15
N GLY A 77 16.33 -25.80 -2.07
CA GLY A 77 16.68 -24.43 -1.73
C GLY A 77 18.09 -24.29 -1.16
N ILE A 78 18.46 -23.08 -0.74
CA ILE A 78 19.78 -22.76 -0.18
C ILE A 78 19.66 -21.71 0.93
N THR A 79 20.46 -21.84 1.99
CA THR A 79 20.61 -20.79 3.00
C THR A 79 22.07 -20.53 3.29
N VAL A 80 22.47 -19.25 3.33
CA VAL A 80 23.79 -18.81 3.80
C VAL A 80 23.57 -17.97 5.05
N ALA A 81 24.18 -18.34 6.17
CA ALA A 81 24.05 -17.67 7.45
C ALA A 81 25.42 -17.33 8.05
N ALA A 82 25.55 -16.20 8.74
CA ALA A 82 26.78 -15.80 9.41
C ALA A 82 26.52 -14.75 10.49
N TRP A 83 27.44 -14.61 11.44
CA TRP A 83 27.56 -13.38 12.22
C TRP A 83 28.45 -12.39 11.49
N VAL A 84 28.03 -11.13 11.46
CA VAL A 84 28.74 -10.04 10.78
C VAL A 84 28.90 -8.85 11.72
N ASN A 85 30.11 -8.27 11.72
CA ASN A 85 30.40 -6.98 12.30
C ASN A 85 30.91 -6.06 11.18
N PHE A 86 30.11 -5.06 10.81
CA PHE A 86 30.44 -4.20 9.68
C PHE A 86 31.54 -3.20 10.03
N GLY A 87 32.58 -3.19 9.19
CA GLY A 87 33.58 -2.12 9.18
C GLY A 87 33.11 -0.91 8.38
N LYS A 88 33.97 0.12 8.36
CA LYS A 88 33.78 1.31 7.53
C LYS A 88 33.96 0.93 6.05
N GLY A 89 32.85 0.73 5.34
CA GLY A 89 32.85 0.45 3.91
C GLY A 89 33.24 1.63 3.05
N THR A 90 33.60 1.34 1.81
CA THR A 90 33.85 2.29 0.73
C THR A 90 32.82 2.18 -0.39
N SER A 91 32.05 1.08 -0.46
CA SER A 91 30.99 0.86 -1.46
C SER A 91 29.80 0.10 -0.89
N VAL A 92 28.58 0.47 -1.31
CA VAL A 92 27.35 -0.29 -0.97
C VAL A 92 27.28 -1.65 -1.65
N TRP A 93 28.08 -1.85 -2.70
CA TRP A 93 28.16 -3.09 -3.49
C TRP A 93 29.22 -4.07 -2.99
N GLU A 94 29.88 -3.78 -1.86
CA GLU A 94 30.70 -4.78 -1.16
C GLU A 94 29.89 -6.06 -0.89
N ARG A 95 30.46 -7.22 -1.23
CA ARG A 95 29.79 -8.53 -1.07
C ARG A 95 30.27 -9.23 0.18
N ILE A 96 29.35 -9.61 1.06
CA ILE A 96 29.63 -10.51 2.17
C ILE A 96 30.00 -11.89 1.61
N PHE A 97 29.23 -12.36 0.63
CA PHE A 97 29.57 -13.50 -0.23
C PHE A 97 29.02 -13.29 -1.64
N ASP A 98 29.62 -13.97 -2.61
CA ASP A 98 29.22 -13.95 -4.02
C ASP A 98 29.59 -15.30 -4.67
N PHE A 99 28.58 -16.06 -5.13
CA PHE A 99 28.73 -17.38 -5.74
C PHE A 99 28.22 -17.35 -7.18
N GLY A 100 29.04 -17.73 -8.17
CA GLY A 100 28.60 -17.75 -9.57
C GLY A 100 29.68 -18.03 -10.63
N LYS A 101 29.47 -17.47 -11.84
CA LYS A 101 30.36 -17.60 -13.01
C LYS A 101 30.72 -16.23 -13.61
N GLY A 102 31.38 -15.40 -12.82
CA GLY A 102 31.85 -14.07 -13.25
C GLY A 102 30.72 -13.09 -13.57
N GLU A 103 31.06 -11.92 -14.11
CA GLU A 103 30.17 -10.75 -14.24
C GLU A 103 28.89 -10.96 -15.07
N THR A 104 28.88 -11.94 -15.98
CA THR A 104 27.77 -12.18 -16.92
C THR A 104 27.11 -13.55 -16.73
N GLY A 105 27.64 -14.37 -15.82
CA GLY A 105 27.10 -15.69 -15.50
C GLY A 105 26.00 -15.61 -14.46
N PRO A 106 25.32 -16.75 -14.18
CA PRO A 106 24.40 -16.82 -13.06
C PRO A 106 25.15 -16.61 -11.74
N SER A 107 24.47 -16.01 -10.77
CA SER A 107 25.05 -15.73 -9.46
C SER A 107 24.00 -15.72 -8.33
N VAL A 108 24.50 -15.81 -7.10
CA VAL A 108 23.79 -15.45 -5.87
C VAL A 108 24.73 -14.75 -4.92
N PHE A 109 24.33 -13.60 -4.40
CA PHE A 109 25.16 -12.80 -3.50
C PHE A 109 24.35 -12.07 -2.45
N LEU A 110 25.05 -11.60 -1.42
CA LEU A 110 24.52 -10.71 -0.39
C LEU A 110 25.45 -9.52 -0.19
N THR A 111 24.91 -8.30 -0.33
CA THR A 111 25.70 -7.06 -0.16
C THR A 111 25.86 -6.66 1.29
N ARG A 112 26.69 -5.65 1.57
CA ARG A 112 26.79 -5.03 2.91
C ARG A 112 25.49 -4.38 3.39
N GLN A 113 24.60 -3.99 2.49
CA GLN A 113 23.25 -3.52 2.82
C GLN A 113 22.25 -4.68 2.97
N LEU A 114 22.72 -5.92 2.93
CA LEU A 114 21.92 -7.13 3.01
C LEU A 114 20.89 -7.25 1.87
N ARG A 115 21.14 -6.62 0.72
CA ARG A 115 20.41 -6.90 -0.51
C ARG A 115 20.82 -8.28 -1.02
N GLY A 116 19.92 -9.25 -0.90
CA GLY A 116 20.06 -10.59 -1.45
C GLY A 116 19.63 -10.60 -2.90
N THR A 117 20.46 -11.14 -3.81
CA THR A 117 20.12 -11.17 -5.24
C THR A 117 20.48 -12.50 -5.85
N LEU A 118 19.58 -13.00 -6.70
CA LEU A 118 19.78 -14.13 -7.59
C LEU A 118 19.77 -13.60 -9.02
N SER A 119 20.83 -13.84 -9.78
CA SER A 119 20.90 -13.37 -11.16
C SER A 119 21.08 -14.53 -12.12
N ALA A 120 20.33 -14.51 -13.22
CA ALA A 120 20.50 -15.38 -14.39
C ALA A 120 19.93 -14.66 -15.63
N GLY A 121 20.53 -13.52 -15.96
CA GLY A 121 20.08 -12.60 -17.02
C GLY A 121 19.10 -11.52 -16.56
N MET A 122 18.25 -11.82 -15.57
CA MET A 122 17.49 -10.84 -14.79
C MET A 122 17.62 -11.15 -13.30
N ASP A 123 17.44 -10.13 -12.46
CA ASP A 123 17.60 -10.22 -11.01
C ASP A 123 16.29 -10.56 -10.29
N LEU A 124 16.38 -11.44 -9.30
CA LEU A 124 15.37 -11.63 -8.25
C LEU A 124 15.98 -11.16 -6.93
N VAL A 125 15.28 -10.32 -6.19
CA VAL A 125 15.87 -9.55 -5.09
C VAL A 125 15.02 -9.64 -3.82
N ALA A 126 15.68 -9.77 -2.68
CA ALA A 126 15.16 -9.39 -1.37
C ALA A 126 16.02 -8.24 -0.84
N ASP A 127 15.47 -7.02 -0.85
CA ASP A 127 16.18 -5.79 -0.50
C ASP A 127 15.51 -5.13 0.72
N PRO A 128 16.22 -4.98 1.85
CA PRO A 128 15.66 -4.27 3.01
C PRO A 128 15.59 -2.75 2.80
N GLY A 129 16.20 -2.20 1.74
CA GLY A 129 16.17 -0.77 1.42
C GLY A 129 16.88 0.14 2.43
N ARG A 130 17.61 -0.44 3.39
CA ARG A 130 18.29 0.29 4.47
C ARG A 130 19.65 -0.32 4.82
N GLY A 131 20.54 0.52 5.34
CA GLY A 131 21.81 0.08 5.91
C GLY A 131 21.66 -0.45 7.35
N PHE A 132 22.68 -1.15 7.82
CA PHE A 132 22.76 -1.67 9.20
C PHE A 132 23.95 -1.03 9.92
N ALA A 133 23.78 -0.78 11.22
CA ALA A 133 24.78 -0.10 12.05
C ALA A 133 26.10 -0.89 12.08
N GLY A 134 27.22 -0.16 11.99
CA GLY A 134 28.56 -0.73 12.12
C GLY A 134 29.00 -0.86 13.58
N GLY A 135 29.93 -1.78 13.85
CA GLY A 135 30.54 -1.97 15.16
C GLY A 135 29.83 -2.95 16.09
N GLU A 136 28.62 -3.39 15.77
CA GLU A 136 27.88 -4.42 16.52
C GLU A 136 27.83 -5.75 15.75
N TRP A 137 27.70 -6.85 16.50
CA TRP A 137 27.50 -8.18 15.92
C TRP A 137 26.02 -8.40 15.62
N ILE A 138 25.71 -8.71 14.36
CA ILE A 138 24.38 -9.18 13.96
C ILE A 138 24.49 -10.55 13.29
N HIS A 139 23.50 -11.41 13.52
CA HIS A 139 23.35 -12.64 12.76
C HIS A 139 22.56 -12.34 11.50
N ILE A 140 23.03 -12.79 10.34
CA ILE A 140 22.34 -12.63 9.07
C ILE A 140 22.08 -13.99 8.45
N ALA A 141 21.00 -14.10 7.66
CA ALA A 141 20.82 -15.23 6.76
C ALA A 141 20.12 -14.80 5.46
N LEU A 142 20.66 -15.20 4.31
CA LEU A 142 19.93 -15.22 3.04
C LEU A 142 19.41 -16.64 2.84
N SER A 143 18.10 -16.83 2.90
CA SER A 143 17.41 -18.10 2.67
C SER A 143 16.63 -18.04 1.37
N ILE A 144 16.82 -18.98 0.47
CA ILE A 144 16.11 -19.07 -0.81
C ILE A 144 15.33 -20.39 -0.79
N THR A 145 14.01 -20.26 -0.66
CA THR A 145 13.09 -21.41 -0.75
C THR A 145 12.82 -21.70 -2.23
N GLY A 146 12.97 -22.96 -2.65
CA GLY A 146 12.64 -23.39 -4.01
C GLY A 146 11.14 -23.63 -4.18
N THR A 147 10.66 -23.78 -5.42
CA THR A 147 9.24 -23.88 -5.72
C THR A 147 8.65 -25.29 -5.51
N GLU A 148 9.50 -26.27 -5.23
CA GLU A 148 9.17 -27.71 -5.21
C GLU A 148 8.46 -28.18 -6.49
N ASP A 149 9.06 -27.88 -7.65
CA ASP A 149 8.49 -28.13 -8.98
C ASP A 149 7.16 -27.39 -9.20
N GLY A 150 7.04 -26.20 -8.60
CA GLY A 150 5.88 -25.33 -8.69
C GLY A 150 4.70 -25.69 -7.80
N LYS A 151 4.87 -26.55 -6.80
CA LYS A 151 3.80 -26.94 -5.85
C LYS A 151 3.55 -25.90 -4.78
N LEU A 152 4.57 -25.13 -4.40
CA LEU A 152 4.39 -24.08 -3.40
C LEU A 152 3.65 -22.88 -4.01
N SER A 153 2.84 -22.22 -3.20
CA SER A 153 2.13 -20.98 -3.58
C SER A 153 3.03 -19.74 -3.47
N SER A 154 4.17 -19.84 -2.78
CA SER A 154 5.20 -18.81 -2.69
C SER A 154 6.58 -19.45 -2.49
N ALA A 155 7.62 -18.87 -3.09
CA ALA A 155 9.01 -19.32 -3.00
C ALA A 155 9.96 -18.18 -3.42
N GLY A 156 11.20 -18.14 -2.94
CA GLY A 156 12.15 -17.08 -3.28
C GLY A 156 13.08 -16.69 -2.14
N PRO A 157 13.89 -15.62 -2.33
CA PRO A 157 14.80 -15.12 -1.31
C PRO A 157 14.08 -14.44 -0.15
N ILE A 158 14.55 -14.70 1.07
CA ILE A 158 14.19 -13.98 2.30
C ILE A 158 15.50 -13.68 3.02
N VAL A 159 15.65 -12.43 3.47
CA VAL A 159 16.79 -12.00 4.27
C VAL A 159 16.34 -11.88 5.73
N TYR A 160 17.09 -12.55 6.61
CA TYR A 160 16.88 -12.49 8.05
C TYR A 160 18.03 -11.74 8.74
N VAL A 161 17.69 -10.97 9.76
CA VAL A 161 18.65 -10.38 10.71
C VAL A 161 18.23 -10.74 12.12
N ASN A 162 19.13 -11.33 12.90
CA ASN A 162 18.87 -11.80 14.27
C ASN A 162 17.63 -12.71 14.39
N GLY A 163 17.35 -13.49 13.33
CA GLY A 163 16.22 -14.40 13.24
C GLY A 163 14.93 -13.79 12.68
N GLU A 164 14.88 -12.47 12.44
CA GLU A 164 13.70 -11.76 11.95
C GLU A 164 13.82 -11.48 10.46
N THR A 165 12.72 -11.61 9.72
CA THR A 165 12.66 -11.21 8.31
C THR A 165 12.84 -9.70 8.18
N VAL A 166 13.88 -9.26 7.47
CA VAL A 166 14.12 -7.84 7.16
C VAL A 166 13.89 -7.50 5.68
N ALA A 167 13.85 -8.52 4.82
CA ALA A 167 13.39 -8.39 3.44
C ALA A 167 12.76 -9.70 3.00
N ASP A 168 11.56 -9.63 2.44
CA ASP A 168 10.86 -10.77 1.86
C ASP A 168 10.75 -10.56 0.35
N GLY A 169 11.61 -11.26 -0.40
CA GLY A 169 11.56 -11.34 -1.85
C GLY A 169 10.83 -12.59 -2.32
N SER A 170 9.99 -13.21 -1.48
CA SER A 170 9.22 -14.39 -1.86
C SER A 170 8.26 -14.05 -2.99
N ILE A 171 8.23 -14.94 -3.96
CA ILE A 171 7.56 -14.78 -5.23
C ILE A 171 6.33 -15.67 -5.17
N SER A 172 5.15 -15.04 -5.28
CA SER A 172 3.90 -15.78 -5.40
C SER A 172 3.93 -16.65 -6.66
N GLN A 173 3.39 -17.86 -6.60
CA GLN A 173 3.23 -18.75 -7.77
C GLN A 173 2.52 -18.04 -8.94
N THR A 174 1.66 -17.12 -8.55
CA THR A 174 0.76 -16.34 -9.37
C THR A 174 1.53 -15.20 -10.10
N THR A 175 2.74 -14.78 -9.69
CA THR A 175 3.60 -13.90 -10.53
C THR A 175 4.41 -14.73 -11.52
N SER A 176 3.76 -15.20 -12.59
CA SER A 176 4.31 -16.23 -13.51
C SER A 176 5.69 -15.93 -14.08
N ARG A 177 6.07 -14.66 -14.30
CA ARG A 177 7.41 -14.30 -14.82
C ARG A 177 8.51 -14.53 -13.78
N ASN A 178 8.36 -14.00 -12.57
CA ASN A 178 9.38 -14.11 -11.52
C ASN A 178 9.43 -15.53 -10.94
N TYR A 179 8.28 -16.20 -10.83
CA TYR A 179 8.22 -17.58 -10.33
C TYR A 179 8.87 -18.57 -11.30
N ALA A 180 8.65 -18.38 -12.62
CA ALA A 180 9.35 -19.12 -13.65
C ALA A 180 10.84 -18.77 -13.69
N GLN A 181 11.21 -17.50 -13.47
CA GLN A 181 12.60 -17.06 -13.39
C GLN A 181 13.34 -17.72 -12.21
N LEU A 182 12.69 -17.86 -11.06
CA LEU A 182 13.27 -18.56 -9.90
C LEU A 182 13.59 -20.01 -10.25
N ARG A 183 12.65 -20.72 -10.89
CA ARG A 183 12.90 -22.09 -11.37
C ARG A 183 14.01 -22.17 -12.40
N ARG A 184 14.09 -21.20 -13.33
CA ARG A 184 15.18 -21.12 -14.32
C ARG A 184 16.52 -20.91 -13.64
N TRP A 185 16.59 -20.01 -12.66
CA TRP A 185 17.79 -19.79 -11.86
C TRP A 185 18.22 -21.08 -11.14
N PHE A 186 17.29 -21.77 -10.44
CA PHE A 186 17.60 -23.08 -9.85
C PHE A 186 18.08 -24.11 -10.89
N GLY A 187 17.53 -24.06 -12.10
CA GLY A 187 17.97 -24.90 -13.22
C GLY A 187 19.44 -24.68 -13.60
N THR A 188 19.99 -23.48 -13.38
CA THR A 188 21.40 -23.17 -13.70
C THR A 188 22.40 -23.90 -12.80
N LEU A 189 22.00 -24.28 -11.58
CA LEU A 189 22.82 -25.03 -10.62
C LEU A 189 23.10 -26.48 -11.04
N SER A 190 22.36 -27.00 -12.02
CA SER A 190 22.59 -28.34 -12.56
C SER A 190 23.89 -28.47 -13.36
N ASP A 191 24.47 -27.35 -13.81
CA ASP A 191 25.79 -27.29 -14.44
C ASP A 191 26.78 -26.64 -13.46
N SER A 192 27.65 -27.46 -12.86
CA SER A 192 28.64 -26.99 -11.87
C SER A 192 29.63 -25.96 -12.42
N SER A 193 29.79 -25.84 -13.74
CA SER A 193 30.63 -24.80 -14.33
C SER A 193 30.06 -23.38 -14.10
N ASN A 194 28.76 -23.27 -13.81
CA ASN A 194 28.05 -22.02 -13.54
C ASN A 194 28.30 -21.44 -12.14
N TYR A 195 28.92 -22.19 -11.25
CA TYR A 195 29.24 -21.74 -9.89
C TYR A 195 30.69 -22.08 -9.55
N SER A 196 31.58 -21.84 -10.51
CA SER A 196 33.01 -22.12 -10.36
C SER A 196 33.79 -21.00 -9.66
N SER A 197 33.17 -19.83 -9.46
CA SER A 197 33.74 -18.65 -8.80
C SER A 197 32.93 -18.32 -7.55
N ASN A 198 33.33 -18.91 -6.41
CA ASN A 198 32.63 -18.76 -5.13
C ASN A 198 33.52 -18.03 -4.12
N PHE A 199 33.06 -16.90 -3.59
CA PHE A 199 33.85 -16.02 -2.72
C PHE A 199 33.15 -15.66 -1.43
N ILE A 200 33.95 -15.48 -0.37
CA ILE A 200 33.59 -14.70 0.82
C ILE A 200 34.40 -13.40 0.79
N GLY A 201 33.71 -12.26 0.87
CA GLY A 201 34.32 -10.93 0.94
C GLY A 201 34.73 -10.29 -0.39
N ARG A 202 34.45 -10.92 -1.54
CA ARG A 202 34.79 -10.39 -2.87
C ARG A 202 33.60 -10.42 -3.81
N SER A 203 33.48 -9.37 -4.62
CA SER A 203 32.55 -9.32 -5.75
C SER A 203 33.13 -9.96 -7.00
N GLN A 204 32.28 -10.62 -7.78
CA GLN A 204 32.61 -11.04 -9.13
C GLN A 204 32.75 -9.86 -10.10
N TYR A 205 32.18 -8.69 -9.77
CA TYR A 205 32.30 -7.45 -10.56
C TYR A 205 33.55 -6.67 -10.18
N ALA A 206 34.44 -6.42 -11.15
CA ALA A 206 35.72 -5.79 -10.91
C ALA A 206 35.63 -4.33 -10.42
N ALA A 207 34.48 -3.68 -10.65
CA ALA A 207 34.20 -2.31 -10.19
C ALA A 207 33.87 -2.22 -8.69
N ASP A 208 33.46 -3.33 -8.07
CA ASP A 208 33.07 -3.38 -6.67
C ASP A 208 34.29 -3.61 -5.79
N ASP A 209 34.39 -2.85 -4.69
CA ASP A 209 35.38 -3.06 -3.65
C ASP A 209 35.10 -4.36 -2.86
N ASP A 210 36.17 -4.96 -2.33
CA ASP A 210 36.10 -6.09 -1.40
C ASP A 210 35.54 -5.63 -0.04
N PHE A 211 34.86 -6.54 0.65
CA PHE A 211 34.17 -6.28 1.89
C PHE A 211 35.11 -5.83 3.02
N ALA A 212 34.73 -4.74 3.71
CA ALA A 212 35.38 -4.28 4.93
C ALA A 212 34.55 -4.64 6.17
N GLY A 213 35.02 -5.60 6.95
CA GLY A 213 34.33 -6.05 8.16
C GLY A 213 34.83 -7.39 8.68
N SER A 214 34.15 -7.92 9.69
CA SER A 214 34.49 -9.21 10.31
C SER A 214 33.34 -10.19 10.26
N LEU A 215 33.63 -11.47 10.02
CA LEU A 215 32.67 -12.56 9.96
C LEU A 215 33.02 -13.64 10.99
N THR A 216 32.01 -14.25 11.59
CA THR A 216 32.16 -15.50 12.36
C THR A 216 30.99 -16.46 12.08
N ASP A 217 31.18 -17.75 12.34
CA ASP A 217 30.15 -18.80 12.16
C ASP A 217 29.46 -18.81 10.78
N PHE A 218 30.23 -18.74 9.68
CA PHE A 218 29.67 -18.73 8.33
C PHE A 218 29.26 -20.14 7.91
N ARG A 219 27.96 -20.36 7.64
CA ARG A 219 27.36 -21.65 7.31
C ARG A 219 26.60 -21.60 5.99
N ILE A 220 26.68 -22.68 5.22
CA ILE A 220 25.93 -22.87 3.98
C ILE A 220 25.09 -24.14 4.13
N TYR A 221 23.80 -24.07 3.83
CA TYR A 221 22.86 -25.20 3.88
C TYR A 221 22.24 -25.45 2.52
N LYS A 222 22.05 -26.73 2.20
CA LYS A 222 21.23 -27.22 1.08
C LYS A 222 19.75 -27.27 1.48
N ALA A 223 19.25 -26.14 1.98
CA ALA A 223 17.87 -25.97 2.42
C ALA A 223 17.46 -24.50 2.42
N GLY A 224 16.23 -24.20 1.99
CA GLY A 224 15.55 -22.96 2.36
C GLY A 224 15.11 -23.05 3.83
N LEU A 225 15.81 -22.38 4.74
CA LEU A 225 15.49 -22.37 6.16
C LEU A 225 14.38 -21.34 6.45
N SER A 226 13.40 -21.74 7.26
CA SER A 226 12.40 -20.83 7.83
C SER A 226 13.02 -20.00 8.95
N ALA A 227 12.32 -18.93 9.37
CA ALA A 227 12.71 -18.10 10.51
C ALA A 227 13.11 -18.94 11.74
N ASP A 228 12.25 -19.90 12.16
CA ASP A 228 12.53 -20.78 13.31
C ASP A 228 13.85 -21.54 13.17
N LYS A 229 14.14 -22.08 11.98
CA LYS A 229 15.39 -22.82 11.73
C LYS A 229 16.59 -21.88 11.69
N VAL A 230 16.44 -20.67 11.14
CA VAL A 230 17.48 -19.64 11.18
C VAL A 230 17.78 -19.23 12.62
N ILE A 231 16.76 -19.16 13.47
CA ILE A 231 16.91 -18.89 14.91
C ILE A 231 17.63 -20.04 15.60
N GLU A 232 17.34 -21.30 15.27
CA GLU A 232 18.10 -22.46 15.76
C GLU A 232 19.59 -22.35 15.38
N VAL A 233 19.90 -22.05 14.11
CA VAL A 233 21.27 -21.82 13.64
C VAL A 233 21.96 -20.69 14.41
N MET A 234 21.26 -19.58 14.62
CA MET A 234 21.78 -18.47 15.43
C MET A 234 22.06 -18.93 16.87
N CYS A 235 21.14 -19.66 17.50
CA CYS A 235 21.27 -20.12 18.87
C CYS A 235 22.43 -21.10 19.09
N ASP A 236 22.83 -21.89 18.09
CA ASP A 236 23.99 -22.78 18.18
C ASP A 236 25.31 -22.04 18.51
N SER A 237 25.37 -20.75 18.19
CA SER A 237 26.56 -19.90 18.31
C SER A 237 26.48 -18.91 19.47
N LEU A 238 25.39 -18.94 20.24
CA LEU A 238 25.17 -18.09 21.40
C LEU A 238 25.47 -18.84 22.71
N THR A 239 25.94 -18.12 23.72
CA THR A 239 26.02 -18.64 25.09
C THR A 239 24.63 -18.86 25.68
N ASP A 240 24.51 -19.75 26.67
CA ASP A 240 23.25 -19.97 27.38
C ASP A 240 22.66 -18.67 27.97
N GLU A 241 23.51 -17.73 28.40
CA GLU A 241 23.08 -16.41 28.89
C GLU A 241 22.48 -15.53 27.78
N GLU A 242 23.12 -15.46 26.62
CA GLU A 242 22.61 -14.70 25.47
C GLU A 242 21.28 -15.28 24.97
N ILE A 243 21.14 -16.61 24.96
CA ILE A 243 19.92 -17.29 24.49
C ILE A 243 18.73 -17.00 25.40
N VAL A 244 18.89 -17.07 26.73
CA VAL A 244 17.77 -16.77 27.64
C VAL A 244 17.39 -15.29 27.60
N LYS A 245 18.35 -14.36 27.44
CA LYS A 245 18.07 -12.93 27.24
C LYS A 245 17.30 -12.68 25.95
N LEU A 246 17.73 -13.30 24.85
CA LEU A 246 17.03 -13.25 23.56
C LEU A 246 15.60 -13.79 23.69
N ALA A 247 15.43 -14.95 24.31
CA ALA A 247 14.12 -15.57 24.53
C ALA A 247 13.18 -14.65 25.34
N ALA A 248 13.68 -14.04 26.43
CA ALA A 248 12.90 -13.10 27.23
C ALA A 248 12.56 -11.81 26.48
N GLY A 249 13.53 -11.25 25.76
CA GLY A 249 13.36 -9.99 25.05
C GLY A 249 12.40 -10.10 23.87
N LYS A 250 12.55 -11.15 23.05
CA LYS A 250 11.90 -11.24 21.74
C LYS A 250 10.82 -12.33 21.60
N TYR A 251 10.92 -13.43 22.34
CA TYR A 251 10.07 -14.63 22.10
C TYR A 251 9.05 -14.90 23.20
N LEU A 252 9.11 -14.15 24.31
CA LEU A 252 8.18 -14.28 25.41
C LEU A 252 7.32 -13.03 25.55
N PHE A 253 6.05 -13.15 25.14
CA PHE A 253 5.02 -12.14 25.31
C PHE A 253 3.70 -12.82 25.72
N LEU A 254 2.79 -12.04 26.31
CA LEU A 254 1.43 -12.49 26.56
C LEU A 254 0.52 -11.92 25.45
N PRO A 255 -0.49 -12.68 25.00
CA PRO A 255 -1.39 -12.25 23.94
C PRO A 255 -2.33 -11.11 24.40
N THR A 256 -2.48 -10.91 25.71
CA THR A 256 -3.34 -9.87 26.27
C THR A 256 -2.94 -9.53 27.71
N ALA A 257 -3.16 -8.28 28.11
CA ALA A 257 -3.08 -7.84 29.50
C ALA A 257 -4.38 -8.09 30.28
N ILE A 258 -5.45 -8.50 29.60
CA ILE A 258 -6.77 -8.79 30.17
C ILE A 258 -7.06 -10.29 30.07
N VAL A 259 -7.11 -10.97 31.21
CA VAL A 259 -7.28 -12.42 31.29
C VAL A 259 -8.71 -12.74 31.67
N SER A 260 -9.55 -13.02 30.67
CA SER A 260 -10.95 -13.44 30.83
C SER A 260 -11.16 -14.94 30.58
N HIS A 261 -10.15 -15.61 30.00
CA HIS A 261 -10.10 -17.05 29.73
C HIS A 261 -8.74 -17.62 30.14
N ASP A 262 -8.66 -18.95 30.29
CA ASP A 262 -7.40 -19.63 30.62
C ASP A 262 -6.30 -19.29 29.61
N LEU A 263 -5.11 -18.95 30.12
CA LEU A 263 -3.94 -18.63 29.32
C LEU A 263 -3.15 -19.90 28.96
N ALA A 264 -2.79 -20.04 27.70
CA ALA A 264 -1.80 -21.00 27.26
C ALA A 264 -0.38 -20.46 27.51
N LEU A 265 0.15 -20.67 28.72
CA LEU A 265 1.50 -20.24 29.07
C LEU A 265 2.56 -21.19 28.48
N PRO A 266 3.52 -20.71 27.67
CA PRO A 266 4.53 -21.57 27.06
C PRO A 266 5.44 -22.16 28.13
N SER A 267 5.65 -23.47 28.11
CA SER A 267 6.64 -24.15 28.98
C SER A 267 8.01 -24.27 28.34
N ARG A 268 8.10 -23.97 27.04
CA ARG A 268 9.29 -24.07 26.20
C ARG A 268 9.27 -22.98 25.13
N LEU A 269 10.43 -22.42 24.81
CA LEU A 269 10.64 -21.44 23.74
C LEU A 269 11.79 -21.89 22.84
N LEU A 270 11.93 -21.26 21.66
CA LEU A 270 13.04 -21.50 20.72
C LEU A 270 13.23 -22.99 20.37
N GLY A 271 12.17 -23.65 19.90
CA GLY A 271 12.21 -25.08 19.54
C GLY A 271 12.43 -26.05 20.71
N GLY A 272 12.30 -25.59 21.96
CA GLY A 272 12.59 -26.38 23.16
C GLY A 272 13.95 -26.12 23.79
N THR A 273 14.73 -25.20 23.23
CA THR A 273 16.06 -24.81 23.71
C THR A 273 16.04 -24.07 25.05
N VAL A 274 14.93 -23.38 25.33
CA VAL A 274 14.73 -22.63 26.59
C VAL A 274 13.51 -23.18 27.30
N GLU A 275 13.68 -23.56 28.57
CA GLU A 275 12.56 -23.92 29.45
C GLU A 275 11.96 -22.67 30.07
N ALA A 276 10.64 -22.66 30.26
CA ALA A 276 9.91 -21.57 30.87
C ALA A 276 9.05 -22.10 32.04
N ALA A 277 9.32 -21.59 33.25
CA ALA A 277 8.54 -21.86 34.44
C ALA A 277 7.77 -20.61 34.88
N TRP A 278 6.49 -20.76 35.21
CA TRP A 278 5.60 -19.65 35.53
C TRP A 278 5.20 -19.63 37.00
N GLU A 279 5.14 -18.44 37.57
CA GLU A 279 4.66 -18.17 38.92
C GLU A 279 3.65 -17.01 38.88
N SER A 280 2.51 -17.20 39.52
CA SER A 280 1.49 -16.16 39.71
C SER A 280 1.61 -15.55 41.10
N SER A 281 1.51 -14.22 41.20
CA SER A 281 1.43 -13.54 42.50
C SER A 281 0.13 -13.83 43.26
N HIS A 282 -0.91 -14.29 42.56
CA HIS A 282 -2.21 -14.68 43.11
C HIS A 282 -2.69 -16.03 42.52
N PRO A 283 -2.09 -17.18 42.91
CA PRO A 283 -2.48 -18.51 42.41
C PRO A 283 -3.95 -18.89 42.67
N GLU A 284 -4.58 -18.27 43.66
CA GLU A 284 -6.00 -18.40 44.00
C GLU A 284 -6.94 -17.66 43.04
N VAL A 285 -6.41 -16.78 42.18
CA VAL A 285 -7.14 -16.06 41.13
C VAL A 285 -6.75 -16.61 39.75
N LEU A 286 -5.44 -16.70 39.48
CA LEU A 286 -4.87 -17.25 38.26
C LEU A 286 -3.72 -18.18 38.63
N SER A 287 -3.88 -19.47 38.37
CA SER A 287 -2.88 -20.47 38.74
C SER A 287 -1.57 -20.31 37.96
N ASN A 288 -0.49 -20.94 38.44
CA ASN A 288 0.80 -20.99 37.75
C ASN A 288 0.74 -21.66 36.37
N GLN A 289 -0.34 -22.40 36.06
CA GLN A 289 -0.57 -22.97 34.72
C GLN A 289 -1.45 -22.07 33.82
N GLY A 290 -1.77 -20.86 34.25
CA GLY A 290 -2.62 -19.93 33.49
C GLY A 290 -4.12 -20.19 33.61
N ARG A 291 -4.57 -21.06 34.52
CA ARG A 291 -6.00 -21.33 34.73
C ARG A 291 -6.66 -20.34 35.68
N ILE A 292 -7.76 -19.73 35.24
CA ILE A 292 -8.58 -18.82 36.02
C ILE A 292 -9.35 -19.61 37.09
N GLN A 293 -9.36 -19.10 38.32
CA GLN A 293 -10.14 -19.65 39.43
C GLN A 293 -11.52 -18.97 39.52
N ASN A 294 -12.42 -19.50 40.35
CA ASN A 294 -13.75 -18.90 40.51
C ASN A 294 -13.66 -17.56 41.28
N ILE A 295 -13.71 -16.46 40.54
CA ILE A 295 -13.65 -15.08 41.05
C ILE A 295 -14.95 -14.33 40.77
N ASN A 296 -15.26 -13.31 41.58
CA ASN A 296 -16.48 -12.49 41.46
C ASN A 296 -16.21 -10.99 41.20
N SER A 297 -14.94 -10.59 41.19
CA SER A 297 -14.47 -9.25 40.88
C SER A 297 -13.15 -9.34 40.11
N ALA A 298 -12.74 -8.25 39.47
CA ALA A 298 -11.44 -8.16 38.81
C ALA A 298 -10.28 -8.13 39.82
N TYR A 299 -9.14 -8.71 39.45
CA TYR A 299 -7.91 -8.72 40.24
C TYR A 299 -6.70 -8.35 39.39
N GLY A 300 -5.75 -7.60 39.93
CA GLY A 300 -4.43 -7.43 39.34
C GLY A 300 -3.54 -8.61 39.72
N VAL A 301 -2.88 -9.22 38.75
CA VAL A 301 -1.99 -10.38 38.96
C VAL A 301 -0.69 -10.15 38.22
N THR A 302 0.41 -10.45 38.87
CA THR A 302 1.75 -10.43 38.27
C THR A 302 2.13 -11.86 37.92
N LEU A 303 2.31 -12.15 36.63
CA LEU A 303 2.87 -13.42 36.16
C LEU A 303 4.37 -13.26 35.98
N THR A 304 5.16 -14.13 36.61
CA THR A 304 6.61 -14.18 36.47
C THR A 304 7.01 -15.44 35.70
N ALA A 305 7.59 -15.26 34.51
CA ALA A 305 8.24 -16.33 33.78
C ALA A 305 9.73 -16.37 34.13
N THR A 306 10.21 -17.52 34.58
CA THR A 306 11.64 -17.83 34.69
C THR A 306 12.05 -18.65 33.48
N LEU A 307 12.84 -18.05 32.59
CA LEU A 307 13.42 -18.72 31.43
C LEU A 307 14.78 -19.28 31.81
N SER A 308 15.06 -20.53 31.44
CA SER A 308 16.33 -21.20 31.76
C SER A 308 16.88 -22.02 30.60
N LYS A 309 18.20 -21.98 30.45
CA LYS A 309 19.01 -22.89 29.62
C LYS A 309 20.32 -23.17 30.36
N GLY A 310 20.64 -24.45 30.57
CA GLY A 310 21.82 -24.83 31.34
C GLY A 310 21.81 -24.24 32.76
N SER A 311 22.87 -23.51 33.12
CA SER A 311 22.96 -22.76 34.39
C SER A 311 22.45 -21.31 34.32
N SER A 312 22.12 -20.81 33.13
CA SER A 312 21.68 -19.44 32.92
C SER A 312 20.17 -19.31 33.07
N SER A 313 19.71 -18.23 33.68
CA SER A 313 18.29 -17.91 33.78
C SER A 313 18.01 -16.42 33.78
N VAL A 314 16.84 -16.03 33.29
CA VAL A 314 16.32 -14.67 33.34
C VAL A 314 14.85 -14.71 33.75
N ARG A 315 14.40 -13.67 34.47
CA ARG A 315 13.00 -13.52 34.84
C ARG A 315 12.37 -12.39 34.05
N LYS A 316 11.14 -12.59 33.57
CA LYS A 316 10.29 -11.56 32.95
C LYS A 316 8.94 -11.55 33.64
N THR A 317 8.45 -10.37 33.98
CA THR A 317 7.16 -10.18 34.66
C THR A 317 6.14 -9.59 33.70
N PHE A 318 4.88 -9.95 33.89
CA PHE A 318 3.74 -9.42 33.16
C PHE A 318 2.66 -9.03 34.17
N GLU A 319 2.20 -7.79 34.11
CA GLU A 319 1.04 -7.34 34.88
C GLU A 319 -0.23 -7.60 34.07
N VAL A 320 -1.17 -8.35 34.64
CA VAL A 320 -2.44 -8.69 33.99
C VAL A 320 -3.63 -8.39 34.89
N SER A 321 -4.75 -8.03 34.29
CA SER A 321 -6.05 -7.94 34.97
C SER A 321 -6.83 -9.22 34.72
N VAL A 322 -7.10 -10.01 35.77
CA VAL A 322 -7.92 -11.22 35.67
C VAL A 322 -9.38 -10.85 35.94
N ILE A 323 -10.25 -11.11 34.97
CA ILE A 323 -11.63 -10.64 34.94
C ILE A 323 -12.58 -11.85 35.05
N PRO A 324 -13.63 -11.79 35.90
CA PRO A 324 -14.61 -12.87 35.97
C PRO A 324 -15.36 -13.01 34.63
N PRO A 325 -15.73 -14.23 34.19
CA PRO A 325 -16.31 -14.48 32.86
C PRO A 325 -17.60 -13.69 32.55
N ASN A 326 -18.34 -13.27 33.57
CA ASN A 326 -19.60 -12.54 33.43
C ASN A 326 -19.44 -11.01 33.39
N LEU A 327 -18.22 -10.49 33.56
CA LEU A 327 -17.94 -9.06 33.57
C LEU A 327 -17.26 -8.68 32.25
N PRO A 328 -17.87 -7.81 31.43
CA PRO A 328 -17.23 -7.32 30.22
C PRO A 328 -15.95 -6.53 30.57
N PRO A 329 -14.78 -6.95 30.07
CA PRO A 329 -13.53 -6.22 30.30
C PRO A 329 -13.48 -4.87 29.58
N TYR A 330 -14.20 -4.71 28.48
CA TYR A 330 -14.18 -3.50 27.66
C TYR A 330 -15.53 -2.80 27.73
N THR A 331 -15.54 -1.47 27.78
CA THR A 331 -16.77 -0.67 27.72
C THR A 331 -16.61 0.49 26.75
N LEU A 332 -17.48 0.57 25.75
CA LEU A 332 -17.64 1.72 24.86
C LEU A 332 -18.91 2.49 25.24
N ASN A 333 -18.77 3.78 25.50
CA ASN A 333 -19.88 4.70 25.71
C ASN A 333 -20.09 5.54 24.45
N VAL A 334 -21.32 5.59 23.93
CA VAL A 334 -21.72 6.44 22.82
C VAL A 334 -22.53 7.60 23.36
N HIS A 335 -22.11 8.83 23.05
CA HIS A 335 -22.76 10.06 23.51
C HIS A 335 -23.64 10.63 22.38
N GLY A 336 -24.91 10.23 22.32
CA GLY A 336 -25.76 10.45 21.14
C GLY A 336 -26.19 11.89 20.86
N ASN A 337 -25.97 12.81 21.81
CA ASN A 337 -26.19 14.24 21.67
C ASN A 337 -24.89 15.05 21.40
N GLN A 338 -23.75 14.37 21.27
CA GLN A 338 -22.44 14.98 21.00
C GLN A 338 -21.95 14.58 19.61
N GLU A 339 -22.45 15.30 18.61
CA GLU A 339 -21.97 15.25 17.22
C GLU A 339 -20.67 16.08 17.14
N ILE A 340 -19.57 15.47 16.70
CA ILE A 340 -18.24 16.10 16.75
C ILE A 340 -17.70 16.49 15.37
N LEU A 341 -18.09 15.78 14.31
CA LEU A 341 -17.64 16.03 12.93
C LEU A 341 -18.76 15.70 11.94
N ASP A 342 -18.73 16.39 10.80
CA ASP A 342 -19.51 16.01 9.63
C ASP A 342 -18.76 14.94 8.85
N VAL A 343 -19.49 13.95 8.35
CA VAL A 343 -18.93 12.93 7.46
C VAL A 343 -19.08 13.40 6.02
N SER A 344 -18.01 13.33 5.25
CA SER A 344 -18.04 13.62 3.80
C SER A 344 -19.06 12.74 3.10
N GLU A 345 -19.94 13.35 2.29
CA GLU A 345 -20.93 12.65 1.46
C GLU A 345 -20.28 11.68 0.45
N VAL A 346 -18.97 11.85 0.19
CA VAL A 346 -18.17 11.07 -0.75
C VAL A 346 -17.01 10.32 -0.07
N LEU A 347 -17.15 9.96 1.22
CA LEU A 347 -16.05 9.34 1.98
C LEU A 347 -15.55 8.01 1.38
N TYR A 348 -16.44 7.12 0.94
CA TYR A 348 -16.07 5.81 0.38
C TYR A 348 -16.50 5.70 -1.07
N GLY A 349 -15.56 5.36 -1.96
CA GLY A 349 -15.83 5.20 -3.39
C GLY A 349 -14.93 4.15 -4.03
N LEU A 350 -14.90 4.17 -5.36
CA LEU A 350 -14.17 3.19 -6.16
C LEU A 350 -13.01 3.85 -6.89
N PHE A 351 -11.87 3.16 -6.91
CA PHE A 351 -10.78 3.41 -7.83
C PHE A 351 -10.93 2.47 -9.04
N TYR A 352 -10.97 3.02 -10.25
CA TYR A 352 -11.06 2.23 -11.46
C TYR A 352 -9.92 2.58 -12.41
N GLU A 353 -9.09 1.58 -12.68
CA GLU A 353 -8.08 1.57 -13.74
C GLU A 353 -8.25 0.31 -14.58
N ASP A 354 -7.99 0.40 -15.90
CA ASP A 354 -7.86 -0.80 -16.72
C ASP A 354 -6.52 -1.49 -16.42
N ILE A 355 -6.46 -2.15 -15.28
CA ILE A 355 -5.41 -3.05 -14.81
C ILE A 355 -6.01 -4.44 -14.65
N ASN A 356 -5.21 -5.50 -14.80
CA ASN A 356 -5.67 -6.89 -14.66
C ASN A 356 -6.91 -7.23 -15.51
N ASN A 357 -7.01 -6.64 -16.72
CA ASN A 357 -8.15 -6.79 -17.64
C ASN A 357 -9.48 -6.31 -17.05
N ALA A 358 -9.46 -5.27 -16.21
CA ALA A 358 -10.67 -4.71 -15.62
C ALA A 358 -11.67 -4.18 -16.66
N ALA A 359 -11.20 -3.52 -17.74
CA ALA A 359 -12.07 -3.03 -18.80
C ALA A 359 -12.24 -4.04 -19.94
N ASP A 360 -11.23 -4.16 -20.81
CA ASP A 360 -11.25 -5.04 -21.98
C ASP A 360 -11.01 -6.52 -21.56
N GLY A 361 -12.02 -7.35 -21.82
CA GLY A 361 -12.09 -8.72 -21.29
C GLY A 361 -12.59 -8.81 -19.85
N GLY A 362 -12.98 -7.67 -19.27
CA GLY A 362 -13.58 -7.49 -17.95
C GLY A 362 -14.96 -6.87 -18.05
N ILE A 363 -15.17 -5.71 -17.41
CA ILE A 363 -16.50 -5.09 -17.29
C ILE A 363 -17.10 -4.69 -18.64
N TYR A 364 -16.29 -4.39 -19.65
CA TYR A 364 -16.80 -4.13 -21.01
C TYR A 364 -17.21 -5.44 -21.67
N ALA A 365 -18.49 -5.56 -22.06
CA ALA A 365 -19.08 -6.84 -22.46
C ALA A 365 -18.70 -7.32 -23.87
N GLU A 366 -17.79 -6.64 -24.57
CA GLU A 366 -17.27 -7.11 -25.86
C GLU A 366 -16.62 -8.48 -25.69
N LEU A 367 -16.96 -9.41 -26.59
CA LEU A 367 -16.36 -10.75 -26.56
C LEU A 367 -15.23 -10.90 -27.57
N VAL A 368 -15.13 -10.06 -28.60
CA VAL A 368 -14.11 -10.17 -29.65
C VAL A 368 -12.87 -9.35 -29.31
N GLN A 369 -11.74 -10.02 -29.07
CA GLN A 369 -10.45 -9.37 -28.89
C GLN A 369 -9.86 -8.95 -30.24
N ASN A 370 -9.23 -7.77 -30.32
CA ASN A 370 -8.68 -7.21 -31.57
C ASN A 370 -9.73 -7.14 -32.70
N ARG A 371 -10.91 -6.61 -32.36
CA ARG A 371 -12.08 -6.52 -33.25
C ARG A 371 -11.89 -5.67 -34.50
N SER A 372 -10.98 -4.71 -34.43
CA SER A 372 -10.68 -3.69 -35.46
C SER A 372 -9.39 -3.99 -36.22
N PHE A 373 -8.68 -5.07 -35.89
CA PHE A 373 -7.37 -5.40 -36.48
C PHE A 373 -6.30 -4.30 -36.26
N GLU A 374 -6.46 -3.46 -35.23
CA GLU A 374 -5.58 -2.35 -34.90
C GLU A 374 -4.46 -2.69 -33.89
N SER A 375 -4.49 -3.89 -33.29
CA SER A 375 -3.53 -4.34 -32.27
C SER A 375 -2.09 -3.98 -32.59
N PHE A 376 -1.34 -3.47 -31.61
CA PHE A 376 0.03 -3.01 -31.81
C PHE A 376 0.86 -3.02 -30.53
N ALA A 377 2.17 -2.87 -30.69
CA ALA A 377 3.06 -2.36 -29.65
C ALA A 377 3.77 -1.11 -30.20
N PHE A 378 4.26 -0.22 -29.33
CA PHE A 378 5.05 0.92 -29.81
C PHE A 378 6.43 0.45 -30.30
N ASP A 379 6.93 1.06 -31.38
CA ASP A 379 8.25 0.76 -31.97
C ASP A 379 9.38 1.02 -30.95
N THR A 380 9.20 2.02 -30.09
CA THR A 380 10.08 2.32 -28.96
C THR A 380 9.22 2.67 -27.75
N TYR A 381 9.35 1.88 -26.68
CA TYR A 381 8.58 2.03 -25.44
C TYR A 381 9.51 1.87 -24.23
N SER A 382 10.45 2.80 -24.12
CA SER A 382 11.48 2.83 -23.07
C SER A 382 12.20 4.18 -23.08
N HIS A 383 13.21 4.34 -22.22
CA HIS A 383 14.13 5.48 -22.21
C HIS A 383 14.78 5.83 -23.55
N ALA A 384 14.82 4.90 -24.51
CA ALA A 384 15.29 5.18 -25.86
C ALA A 384 14.40 6.19 -26.63
N SER A 385 13.21 6.52 -26.12
CA SER A 385 12.31 7.53 -26.68
C SER A 385 12.82 8.97 -26.49
N GLY A 386 13.86 9.16 -25.67
CA GLY A 386 14.56 10.42 -25.47
C GLY A 386 13.79 11.44 -24.63
N GLU A 387 14.46 12.53 -24.28
CA GLU A 387 13.97 13.54 -23.32
C GLU A 387 12.65 14.23 -23.74
N CYS A 388 12.30 14.21 -25.03
CA CYS A 388 11.02 14.75 -25.51
C CYS A 388 9.83 13.78 -25.34
N GLY A 389 10.06 12.50 -24.97
CA GLY A 389 9.00 11.51 -24.83
C GLY A 389 8.27 11.19 -26.15
N CYS A 390 8.99 11.21 -27.28
CA CYS A 390 8.39 11.04 -28.59
C CYS A 390 8.28 9.56 -28.98
N SER A 391 7.12 9.16 -29.48
CA SER A 391 6.92 7.88 -30.15
C SER A 391 7.65 7.84 -31.49
N THR A 392 8.19 6.67 -31.85
CA THR A 392 8.79 6.43 -33.18
C THR A 392 7.84 5.71 -34.14
N GLY A 393 6.66 5.32 -33.67
CA GLY A 393 5.64 4.61 -34.45
C GLY A 393 4.99 3.45 -33.70
N ARG A 394 4.03 2.81 -34.37
CA ARG A 394 3.27 1.66 -33.86
C ARG A 394 3.61 0.43 -34.72
N ASN A 395 4.15 -0.61 -34.10
CA ASN A 395 4.36 -1.92 -34.71
C ASN A 395 3.05 -2.72 -34.68
N ARG A 396 2.35 -2.74 -35.81
CA ARG A 396 0.99 -3.28 -35.94
C ARG A 396 1.01 -4.81 -36.10
N GLU A 397 0.13 -5.49 -35.39
CA GLU A 397 -0.12 -6.94 -35.46
C GLU A 397 -1.60 -7.23 -35.79
N PRO A 398 -2.07 -6.96 -37.03
CA PRO A 398 -3.50 -6.97 -37.33
C PRO A 398 -4.19 -8.32 -37.10
N LEU A 399 -3.46 -9.43 -37.19
CA LEU A 399 -4.00 -10.78 -37.02
C LEU A 399 -3.91 -11.30 -35.57
N PHE A 400 -3.46 -10.48 -34.61
CA PHE A 400 -3.43 -10.87 -33.20
C PHE A 400 -4.82 -11.32 -32.71
N ALA A 401 -4.89 -12.34 -31.86
CA ALA A 401 -6.12 -12.99 -31.36
C ALA A 401 -7.01 -13.72 -32.40
N TRP A 402 -6.63 -13.73 -33.68
CA TRP A 402 -7.32 -14.48 -34.72
C TRP A 402 -6.63 -15.82 -35.03
N SER A 403 -7.42 -16.84 -35.37
CA SER A 403 -6.95 -18.20 -35.67
C SER A 403 -7.81 -18.87 -36.77
N GLY A 404 -7.54 -20.14 -37.10
CA GLY A 404 -8.15 -20.81 -38.26
C GLY A 404 -7.31 -20.60 -39.51
N ASP A 405 -7.95 -20.28 -40.62
CA ASP A 405 -7.28 -20.07 -41.93
C ASP A 405 -6.64 -18.67 -42.03
N VAL A 406 -5.81 -18.31 -41.06
CA VAL A 406 -5.19 -16.96 -40.97
C VAL A 406 -4.25 -16.66 -42.13
N GLU A 407 -3.70 -17.68 -42.79
CA GLU A 407 -2.91 -17.53 -44.01
C GLU A 407 -3.75 -17.04 -45.21
N GLN A 408 -5.07 -17.12 -45.11
CA GLN A 408 -6.04 -16.60 -46.08
C GLN A 408 -6.62 -15.24 -45.68
N MET A 409 -6.12 -14.65 -44.58
CA MET A 409 -6.37 -13.26 -44.18
C MET A 409 -5.23 -12.38 -44.68
N ILE A 410 -5.54 -11.39 -45.52
CA ILE A 410 -4.57 -10.43 -46.03
C ILE A 410 -4.83 -9.08 -45.35
N PRO A 411 -3.99 -8.65 -44.39
CA PRO A 411 -4.07 -7.32 -43.81
C PRO A 411 -3.91 -6.23 -44.87
N LYS A 412 -4.67 -5.14 -44.70
CA LYS A 412 -4.67 -3.96 -45.56
C LYS A 412 -4.68 -2.72 -44.68
N SER A 413 -3.97 -1.68 -45.12
CA SER A 413 -3.89 -0.38 -44.44
C SER A 413 -4.29 0.81 -45.33
N SER A 414 -4.93 0.52 -46.46
CA SER A 414 -5.43 1.52 -47.41
C SER A 414 -6.82 1.15 -47.93
N GLY A 415 -7.66 2.17 -48.11
CA GLY A 415 -9.09 2.01 -48.36
C GLY A 415 -9.88 1.43 -47.17
N GLY A 416 -9.37 1.63 -45.95
CA GLY A 416 -9.97 1.20 -44.68
C GLY A 416 -11.17 2.05 -44.26
N LEU A 417 -11.67 1.83 -43.05
CA LEU A 417 -12.80 2.60 -42.50
C LEU A 417 -12.43 4.06 -42.26
N ASN A 418 -11.19 4.37 -41.87
CA ASN A 418 -10.71 5.74 -41.72
C ASN A 418 -10.93 6.59 -42.98
N GLU A 419 -10.51 6.10 -44.16
CA GLU A 419 -10.69 6.80 -45.44
C GLU A 419 -12.18 6.94 -45.80
N PHE A 420 -12.97 5.90 -45.53
CA PHE A 420 -14.41 5.89 -45.79
C PHE A 420 -15.17 6.89 -44.92
N LEU A 421 -14.83 6.96 -43.62
CA LEU A 421 -15.40 7.87 -42.63
C LEU A 421 -14.74 9.26 -42.65
N LYS A 422 -13.73 9.47 -43.52
CA LYS A 422 -12.97 10.72 -43.69
C LYS A 422 -12.24 11.16 -42.43
N VAL A 423 -11.71 10.20 -41.69
CA VAL A 423 -10.85 10.43 -40.52
C VAL A 423 -9.47 10.87 -41.01
N THR A 424 -8.96 11.96 -40.44
CA THR A 424 -7.65 12.53 -40.81
C THR A 424 -6.50 11.97 -39.99
N ASP A 425 -6.77 11.47 -38.77
CA ASP A 425 -5.76 10.75 -37.99
C ASP A 425 -5.51 9.39 -38.64
N LYS A 426 -4.24 9.14 -38.99
CA LYS A 426 -3.78 7.92 -39.65
C LYS A 426 -3.76 6.71 -38.71
N ASP A 427 -3.79 6.93 -37.40
CA ASP A 427 -3.70 5.87 -36.39
C ASP A 427 -5.06 5.41 -35.88
N VAL A 428 -6.14 6.05 -36.35
CA VAL A 428 -7.53 5.63 -36.10
C VAL A 428 -7.97 4.72 -37.23
N ASN A 429 -8.27 3.46 -36.93
CA ASN A 429 -9.03 2.53 -37.77
C ASN A 429 -8.54 2.44 -39.24
N SER A 430 -7.23 2.26 -39.38
CA SER A 430 -6.51 2.24 -40.65
C SER A 430 -6.34 0.83 -41.22
N TYR A 431 -6.39 -0.18 -40.37
CA TYR A 431 -6.21 -1.58 -40.71
C TYR A 431 -7.54 -2.31 -40.83
N TYR A 432 -7.58 -3.24 -41.78
CA TYR A 432 -8.66 -4.22 -41.93
C TYR A 432 -8.07 -5.47 -42.58
N VAL A 433 -8.88 -6.53 -42.70
CA VAL A 433 -8.44 -7.77 -43.36
C VAL A 433 -9.31 -8.09 -44.56
N LYS A 434 -8.69 -8.53 -45.64
CA LYS A 434 -9.36 -9.16 -46.78
C LYS A 434 -9.26 -10.67 -46.65
N VAL A 435 -10.39 -11.36 -46.60
CA VAL A 435 -10.48 -12.79 -46.37
C VAL A 435 -10.88 -13.49 -47.67
N ALA A 436 -10.18 -14.58 -48.00
CA ALA A 436 -10.41 -15.33 -49.24
C ALA A 436 -11.71 -16.16 -49.22
N ASP A 437 -12.20 -16.50 -50.41
CA ASP A 437 -13.34 -17.42 -50.57
C ASP A 437 -13.01 -18.80 -49.98
N GLY A 438 -13.94 -19.35 -49.19
CA GLY A 438 -13.82 -20.65 -48.54
C GLY A 438 -13.11 -20.66 -47.18
N ALA A 439 -12.48 -19.55 -46.77
CA ALA A 439 -11.76 -19.47 -45.51
C ALA A 439 -12.69 -19.51 -44.29
N THR A 440 -12.24 -20.12 -43.20
CA THR A 440 -12.86 -20.04 -41.88
C THR A 440 -11.89 -19.51 -40.83
N ILE A 441 -12.18 -18.33 -40.31
CA ILE A 441 -11.39 -17.66 -39.28
C ILE A 441 -12.12 -17.70 -37.93
N ARG A 442 -11.37 -17.64 -36.84
CA ARG A 442 -11.90 -17.77 -35.48
C ARG A 442 -11.31 -16.75 -34.53
N ASN A 443 -12.11 -16.29 -33.58
CA ASN A 443 -11.68 -15.45 -32.46
C ASN A 443 -12.09 -16.12 -31.14
N LYS A 444 -11.14 -16.33 -30.25
CA LYS A 444 -11.35 -17.05 -28.98
C LYS A 444 -11.82 -16.15 -27.83
N GLY A 445 -11.96 -14.86 -28.11
CA GLY A 445 -12.22 -13.80 -27.16
C GLY A 445 -10.95 -13.34 -26.45
N PHE A 446 -11.11 -12.70 -25.29
CA PHE A 446 -10.00 -12.19 -24.47
C PHE A 446 -9.24 -13.32 -23.76
N ALA A 447 -8.65 -14.19 -24.57
CA ALA A 447 -7.90 -15.37 -24.16
C ALA A 447 -6.50 -14.98 -23.66
N ASP A 448 -6.01 -15.74 -22.68
CA ASP A 448 -4.67 -15.61 -22.16
C ASP A 448 -3.60 -16.26 -23.08
N SER A 449 -2.35 -16.32 -22.62
CA SER A 449 -1.27 -16.89 -23.44
C SER A 449 -1.37 -18.41 -23.67
N ASN A 450 -2.23 -19.13 -22.93
CA ASN A 450 -2.52 -20.54 -23.21
C ASN A 450 -3.49 -20.71 -24.40
N GLN A 451 -4.10 -19.63 -24.88
CA GLN A 451 -4.97 -19.64 -26.06
C GLN A 451 -6.20 -20.55 -25.89
N HIS A 452 -6.68 -20.71 -24.66
CA HIS A 452 -7.97 -21.34 -24.37
C HIS A 452 -9.12 -20.43 -24.83
N CYS A 453 -10.29 -21.03 -25.07
CA CYS A 453 -11.49 -20.26 -25.38
C CYS A 453 -11.92 -19.46 -24.15
N ALA A 454 -12.31 -18.20 -24.35
CA ALA A 454 -12.65 -17.25 -23.29
C ALA A 454 -14.05 -16.62 -23.46
N MET A 455 -14.83 -17.01 -24.47
CA MET A 455 -16.21 -16.52 -24.61
C MET A 455 -17.16 -17.41 -23.81
N ALA A 456 -17.76 -16.90 -22.73
CA ALA A 456 -18.77 -17.62 -21.97
C ALA A 456 -20.11 -17.70 -22.72
N ILE A 457 -20.28 -18.79 -23.46
CA ILE A 457 -21.51 -19.09 -24.20
C ILE A 457 -22.46 -19.80 -23.24
N ARG A 458 -23.73 -19.38 -23.20
CA ARG A 458 -24.77 -19.96 -22.34
C ARG A 458 -25.92 -20.49 -23.20
N THR A 459 -26.49 -21.62 -22.78
CA THR A 459 -27.67 -22.19 -23.42
C THR A 459 -28.83 -21.18 -23.41
N ASP A 460 -29.50 -21.02 -24.55
CA ASP A 460 -30.62 -20.09 -24.81
C ASP A 460 -30.28 -18.59 -24.70
N ALA A 461 -29.05 -18.23 -24.31
CA ALA A 461 -28.59 -16.83 -24.30
C ALA A 461 -28.39 -16.30 -25.73
N LYS A 462 -28.60 -15.00 -25.90
CA LYS A 462 -28.55 -14.33 -27.20
C LYS A 462 -27.34 -13.40 -27.29
N TYR A 463 -26.73 -13.39 -28.46
CA TYR A 463 -25.53 -12.61 -28.76
C TYR A 463 -25.74 -11.80 -30.03
N GLU A 464 -25.65 -10.47 -29.93
CA GLU A 464 -25.75 -9.56 -31.07
C GLU A 464 -24.42 -9.49 -31.80
N PHE A 465 -24.46 -9.75 -33.10
CA PHE A 465 -23.29 -9.71 -33.97
C PHE A 465 -23.35 -8.49 -34.90
N THR A 466 -22.26 -7.74 -34.96
CA THR A 466 -22.09 -6.65 -35.94
C THR A 466 -20.70 -6.71 -36.56
N LEU A 467 -20.59 -6.21 -37.80
CA LEU A 467 -19.31 -5.97 -38.45
C LEU A 467 -19.45 -4.93 -39.55
N TRP A 468 -18.33 -4.34 -39.94
CA TRP A 468 -18.20 -3.68 -41.23
C TRP A 468 -17.69 -4.66 -42.27
N ALA A 469 -18.29 -4.65 -43.46
CA ALA A 469 -17.83 -5.46 -44.58
C ALA A 469 -17.98 -4.74 -45.92
N LYS A 470 -17.08 -5.07 -46.86
CA LYS A 470 -17.19 -4.73 -48.28
C LYS A 470 -16.70 -5.88 -49.16
N ALA A 471 -17.29 -6.02 -50.34
CA ALA A 471 -16.85 -7.00 -51.34
C ALA A 471 -16.95 -6.41 -52.75
N GLU A 472 -16.04 -6.80 -53.64
CA GLU A 472 -16.12 -6.39 -55.06
C GLU A 472 -17.29 -7.07 -55.76
N SER A 473 -17.41 -8.39 -55.57
CA SER A 473 -18.57 -9.19 -55.96
C SER A 473 -19.36 -9.59 -54.71
N ALA A 474 -20.67 -9.72 -54.84
CA ALA A 474 -21.50 -10.11 -53.70
C ALA A 474 -21.07 -11.48 -53.15
N GLY A 475 -21.14 -11.62 -51.83
CA GLY A 475 -20.72 -12.83 -51.10
C GLY A 475 -21.52 -12.98 -49.81
N ALA A 476 -21.17 -13.98 -49.01
CA ALA A 476 -21.82 -14.23 -47.73
C ALA A 476 -20.80 -14.63 -46.65
N ILE A 477 -21.07 -14.24 -45.41
CA ILE A 477 -20.33 -14.67 -44.22
C ILE A 477 -21.28 -15.48 -43.35
N THR A 478 -20.90 -16.70 -43.03
CA THR A 478 -21.61 -17.58 -42.10
C THR A 478 -20.99 -17.44 -40.73
N VAL A 479 -21.80 -17.08 -39.73
CA VAL A 479 -21.38 -16.79 -38.36
C VAL A 479 -21.93 -17.88 -37.45
N GLN A 480 -21.07 -18.43 -36.59
CA GLN A 480 -21.44 -19.46 -35.62
C GLN A 480 -20.51 -19.40 -34.39
N LEU A 481 -21.06 -19.61 -33.21
CA LEU A 481 -20.29 -19.87 -32.00
C LEU A 481 -19.97 -21.37 -31.89
N GLN A 482 -18.71 -21.68 -31.59
CA GLN A 482 -18.16 -23.03 -31.55
C GLN A 482 -17.52 -23.34 -30.18
N ALA A 483 -17.57 -24.60 -29.77
CA ALA A 483 -16.77 -25.14 -28.68
C ALA A 483 -15.26 -25.17 -29.06
N PRO A 484 -14.35 -25.45 -28.10
CA PRO A 484 -12.91 -25.49 -28.38
C PRO A 484 -12.50 -26.50 -29.46
N ASP A 485 -13.25 -27.60 -29.61
CA ASP A 485 -13.04 -28.63 -30.63
C ASP A 485 -13.67 -28.30 -32.01
N GLY A 486 -14.33 -27.14 -32.13
CA GLY A 486 -15.03 -26.70 -33.33
C GLY A 486 -16.48 -27.17 -33.44
N ALA A 487 -17.02 -27.90 -32.46
CA ALA A 487 -18.44 -28.28 -32.45
C ALA A 487 -19.35 -27.04 -32.34
N ALA A 488 -20.46 -27.03 -33.07
CA ALA A 488 -21.42 -25.93 -33.02
C ALA A 488 -22.11 -25.84 -31.65
N VAL A 489 -22.11 -24.66 -31.04
CA VAL A 489 -22.78 -24.36 -29.76
C VAL A 489 -23.72 -23.17 -29.86
N SER A 490 -24.15 -22.86 -31.09
CA SER A 490 -25.22 -21.91 -31.40
C SER A 490 -25.87 -22.28 -32.73
N ASP A 491 -26.97 -21.63 -33.05
CA ASP A 491 -27.48 -21.55 -34.42
C ASP A 491 -26.50 -20.80 -35.35
N THR A 492 -26.87 -20.68 -36.62
CA THR A 492 -26.04 -20.04 -37.64
C THR A 492 -26.75 -18.80 -38.17
N VAL A 493 -25.99 -17.71 -38.29
CA VAL A 493 -26.46 -16.47 -38.91
C VAL A 493 -25.67 -16.22 -40.19
N THR A 494 -26.33 -15.84 -41.27
CA THR A 494 -25.67 -15.53 -42.54
C THR A 494 -25.77 -14.04 -42.84
N VAL A 495 -24.63 -13.39 -43.02
CA VAL A 495 -24.52 -12.01 -43.49
C VAL A 495 -24.37 -12.00 -45.00
N GLN A 496 -25.33 -11.43 -45.71
CA GLN A 496 -25.25 -11.24 -47.17
C GLN A 496 -24.51 -9.93 -47.45
N VAL A 497 -23.29 -10.02 -47.97
CA VAL A 497 -22.43 -8.87 -48.24
C VAL A 497 -22.61 -8.44 -49.70
N GLU A 498 -23.00 -7.20 -49.90
CA GLU A 498 -23.24 -6.64 -51.23
C GLU A 498 -21.93 -6.42 -52.00
N GLY A 499 -21.97 -6.63 -53.31
CA GLY A 499 -20.88 -6.28 -54.22
C GLY A 499 -20.81 -4.77 -54.51
N GLY A 500 -19.68 -4.32 -55.05
CA GLY A 500 -19.45 -2.92 -55.44
C GLY A 500 -18.38 -2.17 -54.62
N GLY A 501 -17.70 -2.85 -53.69
CA GLY A 501 -16.49 -2.34 -53.02
C GLY A 501 -16.73 -1.24 -51.97
N ILE A 502 -17.96 -1.05 -51.51
CA ILE A 502 -18.33 0.00 -50.54
C ILE A 502 -18.52 -0.59 -49.14
N TRP A 503 -17.93 0.03 -48.14
CA TRP A 503 -18.11 -0.34 -46.73
C TRP A 503 -19.55 -0.15 -46.26
N LYS A 504 -20.09 -1.18 -45.59
CA LYS A 504 -21.38 -1.13 -44.91
C LYS A 504 -21.28 -1.81 -43.54
N LYS A 505 -21.99 -1.26 -42.55
CA LYS A 505 -22.17 -1.87 -41.23
C LYS A 505 -23.39 -2.81 -41.27
N TYR A 506 -23.17 -4.08 -40.96
CA TYR A 506 -24.21 -5.10 -40.87
C TYR A 506 -24.53 -5.40 -39.39
N GLY A 507 -25.74 -5.88 -39.11
CA GLY A 507 -26.18 -6.20 -37.73
C GLY A 507 -26.84 -5.05 -36.95
N VAL A 508 -26.84 -3.82 -37.47
CA VAL A 508 -27.45 -2.65 -36.78
C VAL A 508 -28.92 -2.45 -37.14
N LYS A 509 -29.24 -2.25 -38.43
CA LYS A 509 -30.64 -2.03 -38.88
C LYS A 509 -31.47 -3.31 -38.88
N THR A 510 -30.87 -4.39 -39.38
CA THR A 510 -31.40 -5.74 -39.27
C THR A 510 -30.51 -6.46 -38.27
N LYS A 511 -31.04 -6.72 -37.07
CA LYS A 511 -30.30 -7.38 -36.00
C LYS A 511 -29.90 -8.78 -36.43
N LEU A 512 -28.63 -9.11 -36.22
CA LEU A 512 -28.06 -10.43 -36.42
C LEU A 512 -27.79 -11.00 -35.03
N VAL A 513 -28.49 -12.06 -34.66
CA VAL A 513 -28.48 -12.60 -33.30
C VAL A 513 -28.23 -14.10 -33.36
N LEU A 514 -27.20 -14.54 -32.63
CA LEU A 514 -26.95 -15.96 -32.38
C LEU A 514 -27.63 -16.36 -31.07
N THR A 515 -28.14 -17.58 -31.00
CA THR A 515 -28.70 -18.19 -29.78
C THR A 515 -27.82 -19.37 -29.38
N GLY A 516 -27.27 -19.33 -28.17
CA GLY A 516 -26.44 -20.41 -27.63
C GLY A 516 -27.25 -21.70 -27.46
N SER A 517 -26.64 -22.84 -27.78
CA SER A 517 -27.24 -24.17 -27.63
C SER A 517 -26.56 -25.03 -26.56
N ALA A 518 -25.48 -24.52 -25.95
CA ALA A 518 -24.76 -25.15 -24.85
C ALA A 518 -24.14 -24.09 -23.93
N THR A 519 -23.82 -24.48 -22.69
CA THR A 519 -23.07 -23.65 -21.75
C THR A 519 -21.61 -24.11 -21.73
N VAL A 520 -20.71 -23.29 -22.28
CA VAL A 520 -19.28 -23.62 -22.45
C VAL A 520 -18.45 -22.36 -22.73
N LEU A 521 -17.16 -22.39 -22.40
CA LEU A 521 -16.19 -21.45 -22.94
C LEU A 521 -15.88 -21.79 -24.40
N GLY A 522 -16.28 -20.93 -25.33
CA GLY A 522 -16.13 -21.15 -26.77
C GLY A 522 -15.50 -19.99 -27.52
N GLN A 523 -15.72 -19.99 -28.83
CA GLN A 523 -15.10 -19.08 -29.79
C GLN A 523 -16.09 -18.69 -30.89
N LEU A 524 -15.87 -17.53 -31.49
CA LEU A 524 -16.57 -17.06 -32.69
C LEU A 524 -15.91 -17.64 -33.94
N ALA A 525 -16.70 -18.17 -34.87
CA ALA A 525 -16.25 -18.62 -36.18
C ALA A 525 -16.96 -17.88 -37.31
N LEU A 526 -16.19 -17.45 -38.31
CA LEU A 526 -16.66 -16.78 -39.53
C LEU A 526 -16.19 -17.57 -40.76
N THR A 527 -17.13 -18.12 -41.53
CA THR A 527 -16.86 -18.85 -42.78
C THR A 527 -17.31 -18.04 -43.99
N PHE A 528 -16.40 -17.87 -44.96
CA PHE A 528 -16.56 -16.95 -46.08
C PHE A 528 -16.95 -17.66 -47.37
N ALA A 529 -17.97 -17.13 -48.06
CA ALA A 529 -18.33 -17.46 -49.43
C ALA A 529 -18.18 -16.21 -50.29
N GLY A 530 -17.11 -16.15 -51.08
CA GLY A 530 -16.61 -14.97 -51.76
C GLY A 530 -15.45 -14.29 -51.02
N GLU A 531 -14.68 -13.48 -51.75
CA GLU A 531 -13.60 -12.67 -51.18
C GLU A 531 -14.19 -11.39 -50.56
N ILE A 532 -14.04 -11.22 -49.24
CA ILE A 532 -14.70 -10.16 -48.48
C ILE A 532 -13.69 -9.48 -47.56
N SER A 533 -13.71 -8.14 -47.54
CA SER A 533 -13.00 -7.35 -46.55
C SER A 533 -13.89 -7.08 -45.34
N ILE A 534 -13.35 -7.29 -44.14
CA ILE A 534 -14.05 -7.09 -42.87
C ILE A 534 -13.25 -6.21 -41.92
N ASP A 535 -13.96 -5.54 -41.04
CA ASP A 535 -13.44 -4.64 -40.00
C ASP A 535 -14.46 -4.54 -38.85
N MET A 536 -14.03 -4.10 -37.66
CA MET A 536 -14.88 -3.79 -36.51
C MET A 536 -15.89 -4.90 -36.19
N VAL A 537 -15.38 -6.14 -36.04
CA VAL A 537 -16.16 -7.33 -35.74
C VAL A 537 -16.51 -7.38 -34.25
N SER A 538 -17.78 -7.25 -33.90
CA SER A 538 -18.23 -7.21 -32.52
C SER A 538 -19.25 -8.30 -32.22
N LEU A 539 -19.15 -8.90 -31.03
CA LEU A 539 -20.10 -9.85 -30.49
C LEU A 539 -20.42 -9.45 -29.04
N MET A 540 -21.67 -9.03 -28.81
CA MET A 540 -22.12 -8.55 -27.50
C MET A 540 -23.25 -9.46 -26.97
N PRO A 541 -23.21 -9.93 -25.72
CA PRO A 541 -24.36 -10.55 -25.08
C PRO A 541 -25.56 -9.58 -25.05
N GLN A 542 -26.79 -10.10 -25.16
CA GLN A 542 -27.99 -9.30 -24.91
C GLN A 542 -28.27 -9.12 -23.40
N ASP A 543 -27.79 -10.06 -22.59
CA ASP A 543 -27.88 -9.99 -21.12
C ASP A 543 -26.69 -9.20 -20.57
N VAL A 544 -26.87 -7.88 -20.51
CA VAL A 544 -25.90 -6.90 -20.00
C VAL A 544 -26.60 -5.95 -19.04
N TRP A 545 -25.82 -5.22 -18.24
CA TRP A 545 -26.34 -4.21 -17.33
C TRP A 545 -27.19 -3.16 -18.07
N GLY A 546 -28.38 -2.84 -17.53
CA GLY A 546 -29.28 -1.84 -18.10
C GLY A 546 -30.07 -2.32 -19.33
N ALA A 547 -29.88 -3.56 -19.79
CA ALA A 547 -30.69 -4.10 -20.89
C ALA A 547 -32.20 -4.16 -20.56
N GLY A 548 -32.51 -4.31 -19.26
CA GLY A 548 -33.83 -4.04 -18.69
C GLY A 548 -33.74 -3.01 -17.57
N GLU A 549 -34.84 -2.81 -16.86
CA GLU A 549 -34.86 -2.01 -15.63
C GLU A 549 -34.00 -2.68 -14.55
N GLU A 550 -33.13 -1.91 -13.90
CA GLU A 550 -32.32 -2.34 -12.77
C GLU A 550 -32.86 -1.67 -11.49
N ALA A 551 -33.23 -2.47 -10.48
CA ALA A 551 -33.91 -1.93 -9.29
C ALA A 551 -33.02 -1.00 -8.48
N GLU A 552 -31.71 -1.22 -8.56
CA GLU A 552 -30.67 -0.50 -7.83
C GLU A 552 -30.18 0.75 -8.58
N SER A 553 -30.61 0.95 -9.85
CA SER A 553 -30.12 2.03 -10.69
C SER A 553 -31.20 2.60 -11.61
N ALA A 554 -31.62 3.83 -11.32
CA ALA A 554 -32.65 4.52 -12.09
C ALA A 554 -32.16 5.00 -13.48
N SER A 555 -30.85 5.18 -13.67
CA SER A 555 -30.25 5.64 -14.92
C SER A 555 -29.88 4.50 -15.87
N ALA A 556 -29.64 3.28 -15.36
CA ALA A 556 -29.05 2.18 -16.13
C ALA A 556 -29.78 1.89 -17.45
N HIS A 557 -31.11 1.76 -17.40
CA HIS A 557 -31.88 1.48 -18.62
C HIS A 557 -31.85 2.64 -19.61
N ALA A 558 -31.92 3.87 -19.12
CA ALA A 558 -31.84 5.07 -19.96
C ALA A 558 -30.44 5.20 -20.61
N ASN A 559 -29.38 4.95 -19.85
CA ASN A 559 -28.00 4.96 -20.32
C ASN A 559 -27.75 3.88 -21.38
N TYR A 560 -28.26 2.66 -21.17
CA TYR A 560 -28.22 1.56 -22.14
C TYR A 560 -28.92 1.90 -23.47
N LEU A 561 -30.09 2.57 -23.40
CA LEU A 561 -30.88 2.97 -24.57
C LEU A 561 -30.27 4.17 -25.31
N GLY A 562 -29.76 5.15 -24.56
CA GLY A 562 -29.16 6.38 -25.08
C GLY A 562 -27.82 6.15 -25.76
N ASN A 563 -26.97 5.29 -25.17
CA ASN A 563 -25.65 4.95 -25.69
C ASN A 563 -25.60 3.48 -26.16
N PRO A 564 -25.60 3.21 -27.49
CA PRO A 564 -25.58 1.84 -28.02
C PRO A 564 -24.27 1.07 -27.75
N ASN A 565 -23.19 1.76 -27.34
CA ASN A 565 -21.92 1.15 -26.95
C ASN A 565 -21.86 0.82 -25.45
N TYR A 566 -22.71 1.43 -24.61
CA TYR A 566 -22.73 1.20 -23.16
C TYR A 566 -23.27 -0.21 -22.83
N ARG A 567 -22.38 -1.20 -22.87
CA ARG A 567 -22.67 -2.62 -22.69
C ARG A 567 -21.69 -3.16 -21.66
N LEU A 568 -22.15 -3.27 -20.42
CA LEU A 568 -21.33 -3.72 -19.29
C LEU A 568 -21.75 -5.10 -18.81
N ARG A 569 -20.78 -5.91 -18.36
CA ARG A 569 -21.01 -7.19 -17.71
C ARG A 569 -21.85 -6.99 -16.45
N LYS A 570 -23.03 -7.60 -16.45
CA LYS A 570 -24.05 -7.40 -15.41
C LYS A 570 -23.56 -7.82 -14.02
N ASP A 571 -22.87 -8.94 -13.93
CA ASP A 571 -22.30 -9.49 -12.68
C ASP A 571 -21.25 -8.57 -12.05
N LEU A 572 -20.36 -7.99 -12.86
CA LEU A 572 -19.35 -7.05 -12.39
C LEU A 572 -19.95 -5.71 -11.97
N VAL A 573 -20.94 -5.16 -12.69
CA VAL A 573 -21.62 -3.92 -12.25
C VAL A 573 -22.40 -4.15 -10.95
N HIS A 574 -23.08 -5.29 -10.80
CA HIS A 574 -23.73 -5.64 -9.53
C HIS A 574 -22.73 -5.68 -8.36
N ALA A 575 -21.53 -6.24 -8.58
CA ALA A 575 -20.48 -6.24 -7.55
C ALA A 575 -20.12 -4.81 -7.11
N LEU A 576 -20.07 -3.86 -8.03
CA LEU A 576 -19.80 -2.44 -7.73
C LEU A 576 -20.96 -1.75 -7.00
N VAL A 577 -22.20 -1.98 -7.46
CA VAL A 577 -23.41 -1.43 -6.81
C VAL A 577 -23.49 -1.87 -5.35
N GLU A 578 -23.24 -3.15 -5.08
CA GLU A 578 -23.30 -3.71 -3.73
C GLU A 578 -22.21 -3.16 -2.79
N MET A 579 -21.16 -2.52 -3.29
CA MET A 579 -20.19 -1.80 -2.44
C MET A 579 -20.72 -0.46 -1.94
N HIS A 580 -21.87 0.01 -2.41
CA HIS A 580 -22.47 1.30 -2.05
C HIS A 580 -21.55 2.53 -2.22
N PRO A 581 -20.85 2.67 -3.36
CA PRO A 581 -19.89 3.74 -3.55
C PRO A 581 -20.55 5.12 -3.65
N LYS A 582 -19.82 6.16 -3.24
CA LYS A 582 -20.24 7.56 -3.34
C LYS A 582 -19.51 8.36 -4.40
N PHE A 583 -18.38 7.84 -4.90
CA PHE A 583 -17.68 8.37 -6.05
C PHE A 583 -17.02 7.25 -6.87
N LEU A 584 -16.68 7.57 -8.13
CA LEU A 584 -15.91 6.71 -9.03
C LEU A 584 -14.72 7.50 -9.57
N ARG A 585 -13.49 7.13 -9.17
CA ARG A 585 -12.21 7.63 -9.71
C ARG A 585 -11.85 6.87 -10.97
N PHE A 586 -11.64 7.56 -12.09
CA PHE A 586 -11.31 6.95 -13.40
C PHE A 586 -10.53 7.92 -14.29
N PRO A 587 -9.86 7.47 -15.37
CA PRO A 587 -9.53 6.09 -15.72
C PRO A 587 -8.40 5.54 -14.83
N GLY A 588 -8.00 6.29 -13.79
CA GLY A 588 -7.26 5.83 -12.62
C GLY A 588 -5.78 5.48 -12.83
N GLY A 589 -4.95 5.88 -11.87
CA GLY A 589 -3.57 5.40 -11.73
C GLY A 589 -2.66 5.77 -12.90
N CYS A 590 -1.66 4.92 -13.11
CA CYS A 590 -0.60 5.08 -14.11
C CYS A 590 -1.13 5.26 -15.54
N ILE A 591 -2.31 4.71 -15.88
CA ILE A 591 -2.86 4.79 -17.23
C ILE A 591 -3.14 6.23 -17.66
N SER A 592 -3.52 7.08 -16.70
CA SER A 592 -3.89 8.48 -16.96
C SER A 592 -2.70 9.31 -17.45
N GLU A 593 -1.47 8.89 -17.11
CA GLU A 593 -0.22 9.60 -17.39
C GLU A 593 0.57 9.00 -18.55
N GLY A 594 0.33 7.73 -18.89
CA GLY A 594 1.22 6.97 -19.80
C GLY A 594 2.60 6.71 -19.19
N SER A 595 3.40 5.84 -19.82
CA SER A 595 4.70 5.43 -19.24
C SER A 595 5.90 6.21 -19.77
N PHE A 596 6.18 6.11 -21.07
CA PHE A 596 7.48 6.51 -21.66
C PHE A 596 7.37 7.59 -22.74
N ILE A 597 6.17 7.75 -23.30
CA ILE A 597 5.91 8.59 -24.47
C ILE A 597 4.53 9.25 -24.35
N TRP A 598 4.39 10.45 -24.92
CA TRP A 598 3.14 11.20 -24.87
C TRP A 598 1.98 10.52 -25.61
N GLU A 599 2.26 9.77 -26.68
CA GLU A 599 1.23 9.00 -27.41
C GLU A 599 0.61 7.87 -26.57
N ASN A 600 1.19 7.53 -25.43
CA ASN A 600 0.69 6.50 -24.53
C ASN A 600 -0.19 7.05 -23.39
N VAL A 601 -0.27 8.37 -23.22
CA VAL A 601 -1.20 9.01 -22.28
C VAL A 601 -2.63 8.60 -22.64
N TYR A 602 -3.47 8.33 -21.63
CA TYR A 602 -4.90 8.13 -21.86
C TYR A 602 -5.55 9.49 -22.19
N ASP A 603 -5.69 9.79 -23.47
CA ASP A 603 -6.45 10.96 -23.92
C ASP A 603 -7.95 10.64 -23.97
N TRP A 604 -8.74 11.32 -23.14
CA TRP A 604 -10.17 11.05 -23.05
C TRP A 604 -10.90 11.32 -24.38
N LYS A 605 -10.37 12.22 -25.23
CA LYS A 605 -10.96 12.55 -26.54
C LYS A 605 -10.90 11.37 -27.50
N ASP A 606 -9.90 10.51 -27.35
CA ASP A 606 -9.76 9.28 -28.12
C ASP A 606 -10.76 8.18 -27.69
N SER A 607 -11.45 8.39 -26.57
CA SER A 607 -12.39 7.44 -25.95
C SER A 607 -13.87 7.78 -26.16
N VAL A 608 -14.19 8.90 -26.84
CA VAL A 608 -15.57 9.36 -27.06
C VAL A 608 -15.96 9.37 -28.54
N GLY A 609 -17.26 9.44 -28.81
CA GLY A 609 -17.82 9.35 -30.15
C GLY A 609 -18.10 7.91 -30.61
N ASP A 610 -18.37 7.79 -31.91
CA ASP A 610 -18.67 6.50 -32.56
C ASP A 610 -17.47 5.57 -32.45
N ILE A 611 -17.71 4.28 -32.20
CA ILE A 611 -16.63 3.34 -31.86
C ILE A 611 -15.58 3.20 -32.97
N GLU A 612 -16.00 3.38 -34.23
CA GLU A 612 -15.13 3.33 -35.40
C GLU A 612 -14.12 4.48 -35.47
N LEU A 613 -14.32 5.52 -34.66
CA LEU A 613 -13.52 6.74 -34.62
C LEU A 613 -12.61 6.80 -33.38
N ARG A 614 -12.72 5.82 -32.47
CA ARG A 614 -11.89 5.78 -31.26
C ARG A 614 -10.50 5.26 -31.59
N LYS A 615 -9.48 5.90 -31.01
CA LYS A 615 -8.07 5.55 -31.25
C LYS A 615 -7.62 4.53 -30.23
N GLU A 616 -7.49 3.27 -30.63
CA GLU A 616 -6.94 2.24 -29.75
C GLU A 616 -5.54 2.62 -29.24
N ASN A 617 -5.23 2.23 -28.00
CA ASN A 617 -3.98 2.53 -27.34
C ASN A 617 -3.39 1.30 -26.65
N TYR A 618 -2.09 1.32 -26.39
CA TYR A 618 -1.42 0.25 -25.67
C TYR A 618 -1.50 0.52 -24.16
N ASN A 619 -2.00 -0.45 -23.39
CA ASN A 619 -2.12 -0.36 -21.95
C ASN A 619 -0.73 -0.36 -21.30
N VAL A 620 -0.49 0.51 -20.31
CA VAL A 620 0.75 0.54 -19.50
C VAL A 620 1.01 -0.77 -18.75
N TRP A 621 -0.03 -1.59 -18.58
CA TRP A 621 0.02 -2.92 -17.98
C TRP A 621 0.29 -4.05 -18.98
N GLY A 622 0.57 -3.73 -20.25
CA GLY A 622 1.14 -4.64 -21.24
C GLY A 622 0.11 -5.49 -22.00
N TYR A 623 -1.00 -4.87 -22.40
CA TYR A 623 -2.02 -5.41 -23.30
C TYR A 623 -2.68 -4.27 -24.11
N MET A 624 -3.54 -4.59 -25.07
CA MET A 624 -4.22 -3.58 -25.90
C MET A 624 -5.50 -3.05 -25.26
N MET A 625 -5.75 -1.75 -25.38
CA MET A 625 -7.02 -1.11 -25.03
C MET A 625 -7.78 -0.73 -26.29
N THR A 626 -9.02 -1.19 -26.38
CA THR A 626 -9.93 -0.87 -27.49
C THR A 626 -10.49 0.54 -27.40
N MET A 627 -10.35 1.19 -26.23
CA MET A 627 -11.03 2.44 -25.87
C MET A 627 -12.57 2.34 -26.00
N GLY A 628 -13.10 1.11 -25.99
CA GLY A 628 -14.54 0.85 -26.03
C GLY A 628 -15.26 1.21 -24.73
N LEU A 629 -14.57 1.08 -23.59
CA LEU A 629 -14.98 1.69 -22.33
C LEU A 629 -14.22 3.01 -22.17
N GLY A 630 -14.88 4.11 -22.50
CA GLY A 630 -14.31 5.46 -22.48
C GLY A 630 -14.96 6.38 -21.45
N TYR A 631 -14.61 7.66 -21.50
CA TYR A 631 -15.08 8.65 -20.51
C TYR A 631 -16.61 8.80 -20.47
N MET A 632 -17.31 8.76 -21.62
CA MET A 632 -18.78 8.74 -21.63
C MET A 632 -19.32 7.56 -20.83
N GLU A 633 -18.78 6.36 -21.09
CA GLU A 633 -19.23 5.16 -20.39
C GLU A 633 -18.86 5.18 -18.90
N TYR A 634 -17.71 5.76 -18.50
CA TYR A 634 -17.37 5.94 -17.08
C TYR A 634 -18.30 6.95 -16.37
N PHE A 635 -18.65 8.06 -17.02
CA PHE A 635 -19.63 8.99 -16.46
C PHE A 635 -21.01 8.34 -16.29
N GLN A 636 -21.48 7.59 -17.29
CA GLN A 636 -22.73 6.84 -17.20
C GLN A 636 -22.67 5.75 -16.11
N LEU A 637 -21.52 5.08 -15.94
CA LEU A 637 -21.30 4.15 -14.84
C LEU A 637 -21.36 4.85 -13.47
N ALA A 638 -20.80 6.04 -13.33
CA ALA A 638 -20.93 6.82 -12.09
C ALA A 638 -22.40 7.14 -11.77
N GLU A 639 -23.18 7.57 -12.77
CA GLU A 639 -24.64 7.77 -12.60
C GLU A 639 -25.34 6.46 -12.18
N ASP A 640 -25.01 5.36 -12.85
CA ASP A 640 -25.62 4.07 -12.59
C ASP A 640 -25.33 3.54 -11.18
N LEU A 641 -24.16 3.87 -10.64
CA LEU A 641 -23.74 3.57 -9.27
C LEU A 641 -24.29 4.58 -8.25
N ASN A 642 -25.00 5.61 -8.69
CA ASN A 642 -25.40 6.77 -7.87
C ASN A 642 -24.20 7.40 -7.14
N ALA A 643 -23.10 7.55 -7.88
CA ALA A 643 -21.81 8.00 -7.41
C ALA A 643 -21.37 9.26 -8.17
N THR A 644 -20.58 10.11 -7.49
CA THR A 644 -19.98 11.30 -8.10
C THR A 644 -18.81 10.89 -9.01
N PRO A 645 -18.76 11.31 -10.29
CA PRO A 645 -17.59 11.05 -11.12
C PRO A 645 -16.38 11.87 -10.66
N LEU A 646 -15.21 11.23 -10.62
CA LEU A 646 -13.91 11.82 -10.33
C LEU A 646 -12.93 11.44 -11.45
N PRO A 647 -12.96 12.14 -12.59
CA PRO A 647 -11.96 11.95 -13.64
C PRO A 647 -10.57 12.43 -13.18
N VAL A 648 -9.52 11.70 -13.55
CA VAL A 648 -8.11 12.02 -13.31
C VAL A 648 -7.37 12.07 -14.64
N MET A 649 -6.59 13.12 -14.86
CA MET A 649 -5.89 13.36 -16.13
C MET A 649 -4.45 13.80 -15.91
N ALA A 650 -3.58 13.52 -16.90
CA ALA A 650 -2.17 13.93 -16.87
C ALA A 650 -2.00 15.44 -16.73
N CYS A 651 -1.24 15.88 -15.72
CA CYS A 651 -0.84 17.28 -15.54
C CYS A 651 0.39 17.64 -16.40
N GLY A 652 0.46 17.10 -17.62
CA GLY A 652 1.63 17.27 -18.49
C GLY A 652 2.91 16.67 -17.92
N VAL A 653 2.83 15.59 -17.16
CA VAL A 653 3.96 14.79 -16.68
C VAL A 653 3.61 13.32 -16.93
N LEU A 654 4.56 12.54 -17.46
CA LEU A 654 4.38 11.09 -17.64
C LEU A 654 4.58 10.36 -16.30
N CYS A 655 4.15 9.11 -16.21
CA CYS A 655 4.26 8.32 -14.97
C CYS A 655 5.72 8.22 -14.48
N GLN A 656 6.04 8.97 -13.42
CA GLN A 656 7.40 9.07 -12.89
C GLN A 656 7.87 7.77 -12.23
N ALA A 657 6.95 6.92 -11.77
CA ALA A 657 7.26 5.59 -11.24
C ALA A 657 7.76 4.62 -12.33
N ARG A 658 7.49 4.93 -13.61
CA ARG A 658 7.88 4.12 -14.76
C ARG A 658 8.97 4.79 -15.59
N SER A 659 8.98 6.12 -15.68
CA SER A 659 10.00 6.87 -16.40
C SER A 659 10.28 8.23 -15.78
N ASP A 660 11.56 8.57 -15.63
CA ASP A 660 12.02 9.84 -15.05
C ASP A 660 12.90 10.66 -16.02
N TYR A 661 13.01 10.24 -17.29
CA TYR A 661 13.88 10.88 -18.28
C TYR A 661 13.16 11.88 -19.20
N ALA A 662 11.84 11.76 -19.37
CA ALA A 662 11.09 12.65 -20.24
C ALA A 662 10.80 13.96 -19.51
N HIS A 663 11.10 15.08 -20.15
CA HIS A 663 10.80 16.40 -19.59
C HIS A 663 9.29 16.64 -19.52
N PRO A 664 8.77 17.36 -18.51
CA PRO A 664 7.36 17.75 -18.44
C PRO A 664 6.91 18.52 -19.68
N ALA A 665 5.61 18.49 -19.99
CA ALA A 665 5.02 19.21 -21.10
C ALA A 665 5.17 20.73 -20.91
N GLY A 666 5.72 21.41 -21.92
CA GLY A 666 5.81 22.87 -22.04
C GLY A 666 5.22 23.36 -23.37
N GLY A 667 5.26 24.67 -23.60
CA GLY A 667 4.81 25.28 -24.87
C GLY A 667 3.47 24.72 -25.37
N LYS A 668 3.43 24.29 -26.64
CA LYS A 668 2.21 23.78 -27.28
C LYS A 668 1.68 22.47 -26.68
N LEU A 669 2.57 21.61 -26.17
CA LEU A 669 2.16 20.37 -25.52
C LEU A 669 1.47 20.66 -24.18
N ARG A 670 1.95 21.64 -23.42
CA ARG A 670 1.27 22.13 -22.21
C ARG A 670 -0.09 22.74 -22.53
N GLU A 671 -0.17 23.59 -23.55
CA GLU A 671 -1.43 24.16 -24.03
C GLU A 671 -2.44 23.08 -24.44
N TYR A 672 -1.98 22.02 -25.10
CA TYR A 672 -2.82 20.88 -25.48
C TYR A 672 -3.44 20.19 -24.25
N PHE A 673 -2.61 19.85 -23.26
CA PHE A 673 -3.11 19.20 -22.06
C PHE A 673 -3.97 20.11 -21.20
N ILE A 674 -3.67 21.40 -21.06
CA ILE A 674 -4.58 22.36 -20.40
C ILE A 674 -5.95 22.38 -21.11
N LYS A 675 -5.95 22.42 -22.45
CA LYS A 675 -7.20 22.35 -23.22
C LYS A 675 -7.95 21.03 -23.01
N ASN A 676 -7.26 19.91 -22.78
CA ASN A 676 -7.92 18.65 -22.43
C ASN A 676 -8.76 18.76 -21.15
N PHE A 677 -8.31 19.51 -20.14
CA PHE A 677 -9.08 19.75 -18.91
C PHE A 677 -10.32 20.61 -19.16
N THR A 678 -10.16 21.75 -19.85
CA THR A 678 -11.29 22.67 -20.09
C THR A 678 -12.32 22.07 -21.05
N ASP A 679 -11.87 21.32 -22.05
CA ASP A 679 -12.73 20.57 -22.95
C ASP A 679 -13.51 19.47 -22.22
N LEU A 680 -12.90 18.79 -21.24
CA LEU A 680 -13.59 17.78 -20.42
C LEU A 680 -14.67 18.43 -19.55
N ILE A 681 -14.37 19.59 -18.96
CA ILE A 681 -15.35 20.37 -18.19
C ILE A 681 -16.54 20.69 -19.09
N ASP A 682 -16.31 21.19 -20.30
CA ASP A 682 -17.40 21.46 -21.25
C ASP A 682 -18.17 20.20 -21.65
N PHE A 683 -17.47 19.10 -21.95
CA PHE A 683 -18.07 17.82 -22.22
C PHE A 683 -18.99 17.39 -21.08
N ALA A 684 -18.59 17.62 -19.83
CA ALA A 684 -19.32 17.15 -18.67
C ALA A 684 -20.52 18.05 -18.32
N ILE A 685 -20.35 19.38 -18.30
CA ILE A 685 -21.35 20.28 -17.69
C ILE A 685 -21.91 21.37 -18.61
N SER A 686 -21.32 21.62 -19.79
CA SER A 686 -21.83 22.66 -20.69
C SER A 686 -23.20 22.27 -21.27
N MET A 687 -24.08 23.26 -21.43
CA MET A 687 -25.40 23.12 -22.05
C MET A 687 -25.50 23.86 -23.40
N ASP A 688 -24.38 24.41 -23.91
CA ASP A 688 -24.34 25.10 -25.20
C ASP A 688 -24.06 24.13 -26.36
N PHE A 689 -25.07 23.34 -26.74
CA PHE A 689 -24.94 22.37 -27.84
C PHE A 689 -24.68 22.98 -29.23
N ALA A 690 -24.86 24.30 -29.40
CA ALA A 690 -24.68 24.97 -30.69
C ALA A 690 -23.31 25.65 -30.82
N GLY A 691 -22.78 26.19 -29.73
CA GLY A 691 -21.50 26.88 -29.67
C GLY A 691 -20.35 26.02 -29.12
N ASN A 692 -20.64 24.90 -28.46
CA ASN A 692 -19.65 24.04 -27.83
C ASN A 692 -19.63 22.63 -28.44
N GLU A 693 -18.49 22.23 -29.01
CA GLU A 693 -18.34 20.93 -29.68
C GLU A 693 -18.45 19.73 -28.73
N TRP A 694 -18.04 19.90 -27.47
CA TRP A 694 -18.02 18.83 -26.48
C TRP A 694 -19.41 18.61 -25.86
N ALA A 695 -20.17 19.69 -25.61
CA ALA A 695 -21.58 19.57 -25.29
C ALA A 695 -22.35 18.86 -26.42
N ALA A 696 -22.10 19.25 -27.67
CA ALA A 696 -22.71 18.63 -28.84
C ALA A 696 -22.31 17.15 -28.98
N MET A 697 -21.06 16.80 -28.65
CA MET A 697 -20.60 15.41 -28.60
C MET A 697 -21.34 14.61 -27.52
N ARG A 698 -21.48 15.14 -26.30
CA ARG A 698 -22.23 14.51 -25.19
C ARG A 698 -23.67 14.21 -25.63
N GLN A 699 -24.35 15.21 -26.22
CA GLN A 699 -25.70 15.05 -26.78
C GLN A 699 -25.75 13.99 -27.89
N LYS A 700 -24.80 14.01 -28.84
CA LYS A 700 -24.74 13.03 -29.94
C LYS A 700 -24.61 11.59 -29.41
N MET A 701 -23.87 11.41 -28.32
CA MET A 701 -23.69 10.13 -27.64
C MET A 701 -24.88 9.70 -26.78
N GLY A 702 -25.98 10.46 -26.82
CA GLY A 702 -27.26 10.11 -26.21
C GLY A 702 -27.49 10.69 -24.81
N HIS A 703 -26.65 11.62 -24.36
CA HIS A 703 -26.75 12.20 -23.02
C HIS A 703 -26.74 13.74 -23.06
N GLU A 704 -27.92 14.36 -22.91
CA GLU A 704 -28.04 15.83 -22.94
C GLU A 704 -27.77 16.47 -21.57
N ALA A 705 -28.14 15.80 -20.47
CA ALA A 705 -28.01 16.37 -19.14
C ALA A 705 -26.53 16.58 -18.77
N PRO A 706 -26.20 17.58 -17.93
CA PRO A 706 -24.86 17.69 -17.39
C PRO A 706 -24.59 16.56 -16.38
N PHE A 707 -23.37 16.05 -16.35
CA PHE A 707 -22.91 15.12 -15.31
C PHE A 707 -22.60 15.86 -13.99
N ASP A 708 -22.59 15.13 -12.87
CA ASP A 708 -22.24 15.67 -11.54
C ASP A 708 -20.72 15.86 -11.34
N LEU A 709 -20.07 16.64 -12.21
CA LEU A 709 -18.62 16.87 -12.13
C LEU A 709 -18.27 17.86 -11.01
N ARG A 710 -18.06 17.37 -9.79
CA ARG A 710 -17.64 18.19 -8.63
C ARG A 710 -16.18 18.01 -8.21
N TYR A 711 -15.52 16.96 -8.70
CA TYR A 711 -14.12 16.63 -8.37
C TYR A 711 -13.33 16.34 -9.64
N LEU A 712 -12.07 16.79 -9.69
CA LEU A 712 -11.18 16.63 -10.83
C LEU A 712 -9.74 16.42 -10.36
N GLY A 713 -9.15 15.27 -10.72
CA GLY A 713 -7.75 14.95 -10.45
C GLY A 713 -6.81 15.58 -11.48
N VAL A 714 -5.83 16.34 -11.00
CA VAL A 714 -4.82 17.00 -11.82
C VAL A 714 -3.47 16.33 -11.55
N GLY A 715 -3.10 15.40 -12.42
CA GLY A 715 -1.98 14.48 -12.21
C GLY A 715 -2.37 13.25 -11.39
N ASN A 716 -1.48 12.24 -11.40
CA ASN A 716 -1.58 11.02 -10.61
C ASN A 716 -0.17 10.66 -10.16
N GLU A 717 0.07 10.35 -8.88
CA GLU A 717 1.37 9.89 -8.38
C GLU A 717 2.60 10.69 -8.87
N ASN A 718 2.43 11.94 -9.32
CA ASN A 718 3.51 12.80 -9.77
C ASN A 718 4.13 13.54 -8.59
N TRP A 719 5.41 13.89 -8.72
CA TRP A 719 6.18 14.57 -7.70
C TRP A 719 7.28 15.46 -8.29
N GLY A 720 7.90 16.24 -7.41
CA GLY A 720 9.08 17.02 -7.76
C GLY A 720 8.77 18.31 -8.51
N THR A 721 9.85 19.02 -8.87
CA THR A 721 9.79 20.37 -9.42
C THR A 721 9.02 20.42 -10.74
N GLU A 722 9.18 19.37 -11.56
CA GLU A 722 8.54 19.19 -12.85
C GLU A 722 7.01 19.19 -12.74
N PHE A 723 6.48 18.41 -11.80
CA PHE A 723 5.05 18.37 -11.51
C PHE A 723 4.56 19.69 -10.93
N PHE A 724 5.22 20.20 -9.89
CA PHE A 724 4.79 21.44 -9.21
C PHE A 724 4.70 22.61 -10.20
N ALA A 725 5.70 22.75 -11.07
CA ALA A 725 5.72 23.82 -12.06
C ALA A 725 4.54 23.74 -13.04
N ASN A 726 4.17 22.55 -13.50
CA ASN A 726 2.98 22.39 -14.35
C ASN A 726 1.69 22.54 -13.55
N PHE A 727 1.60 21.99 -12.34
CA PHE A 727 0.41 22.07 -11.51
C PHE A 727 -0.05 23.51 -11.29
N GLU A 728 0.86 24.46 -11.01
CA GLU A 728 0.51 25.88 -10.85
C GLU A 728 -0.19 26.45 -12.10
N VAL A 729 0.36 26.16 -13.28
CA VAL A 729 -0.17 26.64 -14.57
C VAL A 729 -1.53 26.00 -14.87
N PHE A 730 -1.67 24.69 -14.65
CA PHE A 730 -2.91 23.96 -14.89
C PHE A 730 -4.01 24.42 -13.92
N LYS A 731 -3.72 24.49 -12.62
CA LYS A 731 -4.68 24.94 -11.60
C LYS A 731 -5.18 26.35 -11.90
N THR A 732 -4.27 27.28 -12.17
CA THR A 732 -4.62 28.66 -12.54
C THR A 732 -5.53 28.68 -13.77
N SER A 733 -5.15 27.96 -14.83
CA SER A 733 -5.92 27.94 -16.08
C SER A 733 -7.33 27.35 -15.89
N ILE A 734 -7.46 26.31 -15.06
CA ILE A 734 -8.75 25.69 -14.74
C ILE A 734 -9.61 26.65 -13.91
N ASP A 735 -9.05 27.29 -12.88
CA ASP A 735 -9.77 28.24 -12.04
C ASP A 735 -10.29 29.43 -12.85
N GLU A 736 -9.45 30.03 -13.70
CA GLU A 736 -9.84 31.13 -14.60
C GLU A 736 -10.95 30.69 -15.55
N TYR A 737 -10.84 29.47 -16.11
CA TYR A 737 -11.86 28.92 -16.99
C TYR A 737 -13.20 28.73 -16.26
N MET A 738 -13.17 28.21 -15.03
CA MET A 738 -14.35 28.02 -14.19
C MET A 738 -14.98 29.36 -13.79
N GLU A 739 -14.19 30.35 -13.39
CA GLU A 739 -14.70 31.69 -13.06
C GLU A 739 -15.36 32.36 -14.27
N GLN A 740 -14.75 32.22 -15.46
CA GLN A 740 -15.26 32.83 -16.68
C GLN A 740 -16.54 32.17 -17.20
N ASN A 741 -16.60 30.83 -17.20
CA ASN A 741 -17.64 30.09 -17.91
C ASN A 741 -18.69 29.48 -16.97
N TYR A 742 -18.33 29.19 -15.71
CA TYR A 742 -19.16 28.49 -14.74
C TYR A 742 -19.06 29.06 -13.30
N PRO A 743 -19.21 30.39 -13.07
CA PRO A 743 -18.92 31.04 -11.78
C PRO A 743 -19.75 30.58 -10.57
N GLY A 744 -20.81 29.80 -10.79
CA GLY A 744 -21.62 29.20 -9.73
C GLY A 744 -21.39 27.71 -9.49
N HIS A 745 -20.57 27.07 -10.32
CA HIS A 745 -20.27 25.63 -10.23
C HIS A 745 -19.05 25.41 -9.36
N LYS A 746 -19.20 24.59 -8.31
CA LYS A 746 -18.10 24.28 -7.39
C LYS A 746 -17.33 23.07 -7.90
N LEU A 747 -16.07 23.27 -8.27
CA LEU A 747 -15.15 22.22 -8.68
C LEU A 747 -14.02 22.10 -7.65
N HIS A 748 -13.83 20.90 -7.11
CA HIS A 748 -12.75 20.56 -6.20
C HIS A 748 -11.60 19.95 -6.99
N ILE A 749 -10.42 20.56 -6.90
CA ILE A 749 -9.20 20.03 -7.49
C ILE A 749 -8.53 19.07 -6.51
N ILE A 750 -8.17 17.90 -7.00
CA ILE A 750 -7.37 16.90 -6.31
C ILE A 750 -5.95 16.95 -6.88
N SER A 751 -4.96 17.17 -6.02
CA SER A 751 -3.53 17.17 -6.36
C SER A 751 -2.86 15.92 -5.82
N THR A 752 -1.94 15.34 -6.59
CA THR A 752 -1.04 14.30 -6.07
C THR A 752 -0.02 14.87 -5.09
N VAL A 753 0.34 14.07 -4.09
CA VAL A 753 1.50 14.27 -3.21
C VAL A 753 2.45 13.07 -3.32
N GLY A 754 2.78 12.68 -4.55
CA GLY A 754 3.69 11.57 -4.83
C GLY A 754 3.04 10.18 -4.77
N ALA A 755 3.84 9.15 -4.99
CA ALA A 755 3.36 7.78 -5.13
C ALA A 755 3.19 7.04 -3.80
N GLN A 756 3.80 7.51 -2.70
CA GLN A 756 3.77 6.83 -1.41
C GLN A 756 3.68 7.84 -0.26
N ALA A 757 2.76 7.64 0.68
CA ALA A 757 2.48 8.57 1.76
C ALA A 757 3.51 8.54 2.93
N ASP A 758 4.75 8.13 2.65
CA ASP A 758 5.85 8.06 3.61
C ASP A 758 7.23 8.22 2.94
N ASP A 759 7.29 8.86 1.77
CA ASP A 759 8.55 9.17 1.08
C ASP A 759 8.83 10.69 0.95
N ASP A 760 9.99 11.02 0.37
CA ASP A 760 10.42 12.40 0.13
C ASP A 760 9.48 13.13 -0.84
N ALA A 761 8.89 12.43 -1.80
CA ALA A 761 7.95 13.01 -2.76
C ALA A 761 6.68 13.50 -2.05
N TYR A 762 6.16 12.72 -1.12
CA TYR A 762 5.05 13.08 -0.26
C TYR A 762 5.33 14.27 0.63
N GLN A 763 6.52 14.30 1.23
CA GLN A 763 7.00 15.49 1.92
C GLN A 763 6.98 16.73 1.02
N GLN A 764 7.63 16.66 -0.15
CA GLN A 764 7.77 17.83 -1.02
C GLN A 764 6.40 18.26 -1.57
N GLY A 765 5.50 17.31 -1.83
CA GLY A 765 4.12 17.56 -2.22
C GLY A 765 3.38 18.39 -1.18
N TRP A 766 3.37 17.95 0.08
CA TRP A 766 2.74 18.73 1.15
C TRP A 766 3.45 20.05 1.44
N LYS A 767 4.77 20.13 1.24
CA LYS A 767 5.53 21.39 1.33
C LYS A 767 5.12 22.37 0.23
N PHE A 768 4.90 21.87 -0.98
CA PHE A 768 4.39 22.64 -2.11
C PHE A 768 2.96 23.13 -1.87
N LEU A 769 2.05 22.23 -1.51
CA LEU A 769 0.65 22.60 -1.25
C LEU A 769 0.52 23.65 -0.14
N SER A 770 1.41 23.61 0.86
CA SER A 770 1.43 24.57 1.97
C SER A 770 2.16 25.89 1.69
N GLY A 771 2.64 26.13 0.47
CA GLY A 771 3.25 27.43 0.09
C GLY A 771 4.72 27.58 0.51
N ASN A 772 5.44 26.49 0.76
CA ASN A 772 6.75 26.51 1.41
C ASN A 772 7.92 26.15 0.49
N LEU A 773 7.74 26.20 -0.83
CA LEU A 773 8.87 26.10 -1.78
C LEU A 773 9.57 27.47 -1.91
N GLU A 774 10.89 27.43 -2.07
CA GLU A 774 11.73 28.62 -2.22
C GLU A 774 12.57 28.53 -3.51
N GLY A 775 13.11 29.67 -3.93
CA GLY A 775 14.01 29.77 -5.08
C GLY A 775 13.30 29.96 -6.42
N SER A 776 14.05 29.80 -7.51
CA SER A 776 13.54 29.93 -8.88
C SER A 776 14.25 28.93 -9.79
N PRO A 777 13.85 27.65 -9.76
CA PRO A 777 14.54 26.61 -10.51
C PRO A 777 14.35 26.82 -12.01
N LYS A 778 15.35 26.38 -12.78
CA LYS A 778 15.25 26.23 -14.22
C LYS A 778 14.78 24.82 -14.51
N VAL A 779 13.68 24.70 -15.24
CA VAL A 779 13.09 23.40 -15.60
C VAL A 779 13.10 23.28 -17.11
N ALA A 780 13.58 22.15 -17.60
CA ALA A 780 13.47 21.79 -18.99
C ALA A 780 12.09 21.16 -19.24
N PHE A 781 11.43 21.60 -20.30
CA PHE A 781 10.12 21.12 -20.72
C PHE A 781 10.19 20.65 -22.16
N ALA A 782 9.34 19.69 -22.54
CA ALA A 782 9.16 19.27 -23.92
C ALA A 782 7.94 19.97 -24.54
N ASP A 783 8.11 20.63 -25.70
CA ASP A 783 6.99 21.24 -26.44
C ASP A 783 6.24 20.26 -27.36
N GLY A 784 6.64 18.98 -27.32
CA GLY A 784 6.20 17.89 -28.19
C GLY A 784 7.26 17.47 -29.22
N TYR A 785 8.27 18.30 -29.49
CA TYR A 785 9.36 17.96 -30.42
C TYR A 785 10.73 18.46 -29.96
N GLU A 786 10.78 19.59 -29.26
CA GLU A 786 11.98 20.25 -28.78
C GLU A 786 11.94 20.43 -27.26
N VAL A 787 13.13 20.59 -26.66
CA VAL A 787 13.28 20.93 -25.25
C VAL A 787 13.43 22.43 -25.10
N ILE A 788 12.59 23.03 -24.26
CA ILE A 788 12.61 24.45 -23.88
C ILE A 788 12.94 24.57 -22.39
N GLU A 789 13.74 25.57 -22.00
CA GLU A 789 14.05 25.84 -20.60
C GLU A 789 13.23 27.04 -20.12
N GLU A 790 12.47 26.86 -19.03
CA GLU A 790 11.73 27.93 -18.37
C GLU A 790 12.30 28.15 -16.95
N THR A 791 12.29 29.39 -16.46
CA THR A 791 12.58 29.68 -15.06
C THR A 791 11.26 29.77 -14.31
N VAL A 792 11.08 28.89 -13.33
CA VAL A 792 9.85 28.81 -12.52
C VAL A 792 9.96 29.81 -11.38
N THR A 793 8.91 30.63 -11.22
CA THR A 793 8.69 31.45 -10.03
C THR A 793 7.54 30.82 -9.28
N TRP A 794 7.76 30.38 -8.05
CA TRP A 794 6.71 29.72 -7.26
C TRP A 794 5.64 30.70 -6.79
N TYR A 795 4.38 30.24 -6.74
CA TYR A 795 3.26 30.93 -6.09
C TYR A 795 2.94 32.30 -6.68
N GLU A 796 3.12 32.49 -8.00
CA GLU A 796 2.86 33.78 -8.66
C GLU A 796 1.39 34.19 -8.59
N GLN A 797 0.48 33.21 -8.68
CA GLN A 797 -0.97 33.45 -8.77
C GLN A 797 -1.69 33.31 -7.43
N GLN A 798 -1.16 32.49 -6.52
CA GLN A 798 -1.72 32.30 -5.18
C GLN A 798 -0.65 31.86 -4.18
N GLN A 799 -0.87 32.16 -2.89
CA GLN A 799 0.14 31.99 -1.83
C GLN A 799 0.47 30.54 -1.47
N ASN A 800 -0.50 29.63 -1.68
CA ASN A 800 -0.40 28.21 -1.42
C ASN A 800 -1.51 27.50 -2.23
N TYR A 801 -1.56 26.17 -2.18
CA TYR A 801 -2.58 25.33 -2.82
C TYR A 801 -3.35 24.50 -1.79
N MET A 802 -3.48 25.00 -0.56
CA MET A 802 -4.23 24.32 0.52
C MET A 802 -5.73 24.28 0.24
N ASP A 803 -6.25 25.02 -0.74
CA ASP A 803 -7.63 24.94 -1.21
C ASP A 803 -7.95 23.61 -1.93
N THR A 804 -6.91 22.89 -2.37
CA THR A 804 -7.00 21.58 -3.02
C THR A 804 -7.10 20.42 -2.02
N ILE A 805 -7.40 19.23 -2.52
CA ILE A 805 -7.40 17.98 -1.75
C ILE A 805 -6.14 17.19 -2.14
N ALA A 806 -5.34 16.76 -1.17
CA ALA A 806 -4.14 15.95 -1.41
C ALA A 806 -4.50 14.47 -1.59
N ASP A 807 -4.07 13.87 -2.70
CA ASP A 807 -4.22 12.44 -2.99
C ASP A 807 -3.05 11.66 -2.38
N GLU A 808 -3.34 10.86 -1.34
CA GLU A 808 -2.36 10.05 -0.60
C GLU A 808 -2.50 8.57 -0.94
N HIS A 809 -1.38 7.94 -1.30
CA HIS A 809 -1.34 6.53 -1.67
C HIS A 809 -0.44 5.73 -0.71
N TYR A 810 -0.86 4.54 -0.28
CA TYR A 810 0.04 3.65 0.49
C TYR A 810 -0.41 2.18 0.50
N TYR A 811 0.53 1.30 0.15
CA TYR A 811 0.37 -0.16 0.19
C TYR A 811 1.24 -0.73 1.30
N ARG A 812 0.67 -1.15 2.45
CA ARG A 812 1.46 -1.39 3.67
C ARG A 812 1.09 -2.68 4.40
N SER A 813 1.99 -3.16 5.26
CA SER A 813 1.77 -4.36 6.05
C SER A 813 0.64 -4.16 7.07
N ASN A 814 -0.01 -5.25 7.49
CA ASN A 814 -1.06 -5.20 8.52
C ASN A 814 -0.60 -4.47 9.78
N GLU A 815 0.63 -4.73 10.22
CA GLU A 815 1.21 -4.08 11.39
C GLU A 815 1.34 -2.57 11.21
N TYR A 816 1.80 -2.12 10.03
CA TYR A 816 1.83 -0.69 9.73
C TYR A 816 0.42 -0.10 9.78
N LEU A 817 -0.57 -0.70 9.12
CA LEU A 817 -1.93 -0.15 9.11
C LEU A 817 -2.51 -0.04 10.54
N LEU A 818 -2.32 -1.07 11.37
CA LEU A 818 -2.77 -1.08 12.77
C LEU A 818 -2.06 -0.02 13.64
N ASN A 819 -0.78 0.23 13.38
CA ASN A 819 0.01 1.23 14.13
C ASN A 819 -0.24 2.67 13.67
N ASN A 820 -0.98 2.87 12.58
CA ASN A 820 -1.22 4.16 11.94
C ASN A 820 -2.72 4.54 11.88
N VAL A 821 -3.59 3.88 12.66
CA VAL A 821 -5.02 4.21 12.74
C VAL A 821 -5.26 5.67 13.18
N ASP A 822 -4.39 6.21 14.01
CA ASP A 822 -4.41 7.58 14.53
C ASP A 822 -3.64 8.59 13.67
N ARG A 823 -3.20 8.21 12.45
CA ARG A 823 -2.40 9.05 11.54
C ARG A 823 -2.98 10.45 11.32
N TYR A 824 -4.28 10.53 11.07
CA TYR A 824 -4.94 11.79 10.73
C TYR A 824 -5.26 12.69 11.94
N ASN A 825 -5.00 12.22 13.17
CA ASN A 825 -5.14 13.06 14.37
C ASN A 825 -4.13 14.23 14.35
N TYR A 826 -2.98 14.03 13.72
CA TYR A 826 -1.87 14.98 13.69
C TYR A 826 -1.84 15.83 12.40
N TYR A 827 -2.95 15.94 11.66
CA TYR A 827 -3.04 16.83 10.51
C TYR A 827 -3.54 18.22 10.93
N TYR A 828 -3.08 19.25 10.22
CA TYR A 828 -3.41 20.64 10.54
C TYR A 828 -4.89 20.96 10.30
N ARG A 829 -5.51 21.56 11.31
CA ARG A 829 -6.89 22.03 11.29
C ARG A 829 -6.90 23.54 11.45
N ALA A 830 -7.30 24.24 10.40
CA ALA A 830 -7.44 25.68 10.43
C ALA A 830 -8.77 26.09 11.10
N SER A 831 -8.86 25.99 12.42
CA SER A 831 -10.08 26.33 13.16
C SER A 831 -10.10 27.80 13.58
N HIS A 832 -11.21 28.49 13.35
CA HIS A 832 -11.49 29.81 13.90
C HIS A 832 -11.91 29.72 15.37
N ALA A 833 -11.77 30.82 16.11
CA ALA A 833 -12.11 30.88 17.55
C ALA A 833 -13.61 30.65 17.85
N ASP A 834 -14.47 30.69 16.84
CA ASP A 834 -15.90 30.38 16.91
C ASP A 834 -16.24 28.90 16.65
N GLY A 835 -15.23 28.07 16.37
CA GLY A 835 -15.37 26.63 16.10
C GLY A 835 -15.55 26.26 14.63
N ASN A 836 -15.61 27.22 13.71
CA ASN A 836 -15.71 26.93 12.28
C ASN A 836 -14.34 26.60 11.66
N THR A 837 -14.32 25.67 10.71
CA THR A 837 -13.12 25.31 9.94
C THR A 837 -12.96 26.22 8.72
N ASP A 838 -11.76 26.77 8.54
CA ASP A 838 -11.34 27.42 7.30
C ASP A 838 -10.95 26.35 6.28
N TRP A 839 -11.91 25.99 5.43
CA TRP A 839 -11.73 24.96 4.41
C TRP A 839 -10.70 25.32 3.33
N LYS A 840 -10.24 26.57 3.24
CA LYS A 840 -9.16 26.95 2.31
C LYS A 840 -7.77 26.67 2.85
N GLU A 841 -7.63 26.59 4.17
CA GLU A 841 -6.32 26.44 4.84
C GLU A 841 -6.19 25.11 5.58
N THR A 842 -7.30 24.44 5.88
CA THR A 842 -7.27 23.12 6.54
C THR A 842 -6.76 22.03 5.58
N SER A 843 -6.00 21.07 6.12
CA SER A 843 -5.58 19.91 5.37
C SER A 843 -6.79 19.06 4.97
N LYS A 844 -6.84 18.66 3.70
CA LYS A 844 -7.87 17.79 3.13
C LYS A 844 -7.19 16.66 2.37
N VAL A 845 -7.62 15.44 2.64
CA VAL A 845 -7.01 14.22 2.13
C VAL A 845 -8.04 13.39 1.37
N PHE A 846 -7.63 12.92 0.21
CA PHE A 846 -8.19 11.77 -0.46
C PHE A 846 -7.19 10.62 -0.29
N VAL A 847 -7.59 9.53 0.36
CA VAL A 847 -6.79 8.30 0.35
C VAL A 847 -7.10 7.55 -0.94
N GLY A 848 -6.50 7.98 -2.06
CA GLY A 848 -6.89 7.53 -3.39
C GLY A 848 -6.46 6.14 -3.77
N GLU A 849 -5.46 5.59 -3.08
CA GLU A 849 -5.03 4.20 -3.19
C GLU A 849 -4.50 3.67 -1.86
N TYR A 850 -5.13 2.62 -1.34
CA TYR A 850 -4.57 1.89 -0.20
C TYR A 850 -4.95 0.42 -0.22
N ALA A 851 -4.06 -0.43 0.26
CA ALA A 851 -4.32 -1.83 0.54
C ALA A 851 -3.28 -2.44 1.48
N SER A 852 -3.66 -3.54 2.14
CA SER A 852 -2.72 -4.40 2.84
C SER A 852 -1.77 -5.11 1.86
N THR A 853 -0.47 -5.11 2.15
CA THR A 853 0.50 -5.92 1.38
C THR A 853 0.49 -7.40 1.76
N ASP A 854 -0.24 -7.79 2.81
CA ASP A 854 -0.45 -9.19 3.21
C ASP A 854 -1.57 -9.87 2.39
N LYS A 855 -1.78 -9.39 1.16
CA LYS A 855 -2.73 -9.90 0.16
C LYS A 855 -4.19 -9.83 0.65
N ASN A 856 -5.10 -10.49 -0.06
CA ASN A 856 -6.52 -10.62 0.32
C ASN A 856 -6.75 -11.68 1.42
N THR A 857 -6.12 -11.49 2.59
CA THR A 857 -6.30 -12.28 3.82
C THR A 857 -7.39 -11.68 4.72
N LEU A 858 -7.91 -12.44 5.68
CA LEU A 858 -8.80 -11.88 6.72
C LEU A 858 -8.02 -10.91 7.63
N ALA A 859 -6.77 -11.20 7.97
CA ALA A 859 -5.92 -10.29 8.74
C ALA A 859 -5.72 -8.93 8.03
N GLY A 860 -5.49 -8.94 6.71
CA GLY A 860 -5.41 -7.73 5.89
C GLY A 860 -6.69 -6.93 5.91
N ALA A 861 -7.84 -7.58 5.70
CA ALA A 861 -9.14 -6.91 5.76
C ALA A 861 -9.43 -6.30 7.15
N VAL A 862 -9.07 -7.00 8.24
CA VAL A 862 -9.23 -6.48 9.61
C VAL A 862 -8.30 -5.29 9.88
N ALA A 863 -7.07 -5.31 9.37
CA ALA A 863 -6.14 -4.19 9.49
C ALA A 863 -6.62 -2.95 8.71
N GLU A 864 -7.14 -3.14 7.50
CA GLU A 864 -7.78 -2.08 6.72
C GLU A 864 -9.02 -1.53 7.42
N ALA A 865 -9.88 -2.39 7.98
CA ALA A 865 -11.05 -1.95 8.76
C ALA A 865 -10.64 -1.10 9.97
N ALA A 866 -9.58 -1.48 10.69
CA ALA A 866 -9.05 -0.69 11.80
C ALA A 866 -8.63 0.71 11.33
N LEU A 867 -7.87 0.79 10.23
CA LEU A 867 -7.47 2.05 9.62
C LEU A 867 -8.68 2.91 9.20
N MET A 868 -9.70 2.29 8.61
CA MET A 868 -10.91 2.98 8.17
C MET A 868 -11.71 3.59 9.34
N THR A 869 -11.61 3.05 10.56
CA THR A 869 -12.15 3.76 11.74
C THR A 869 -11.46 5.10 11.99
N GLY A 870 -10.17 5.18 11.68
CA GLY A 870 -9.38 6.41 11.71
C GLY A 870 -9.83 7.44 10.67
N PHE A 871 -10.27 6.99 9.49
CA PHE A 871 -10.84 7.86 8.46
C PHE A 871 -12.14 8.50 8.95
N GLU A 872 -13.07 7.72 9.50
CA GLU A 872 -14.32 8.24 10.04
C GLU A 872 -14.11 9.17 11.24
N ASN A 873 -13.21 8.82 12.16
CA ASN A 873 -12.89 9.64 13.32
C ASN A 873 -12.11 10.93 12.96
N ASN A 874 -11.71 11.10 11.71
CA ASN A 874 -11.04 12.27 11.14
C ASN A 874 -11.69 12.70 9.82
N ALA A 875 -13.02 12.56 9.72
CA ALA A 875 -13.77 12.86 8.49
C ALA A 875 -13.75 14.35 8.06
N ASP A 876 -13.22 15.23 8.90
CA ASP A 876 -12.89 16.61 8.57
C ASP A 876 -11.59 16.77 7.78
N VAL A 877 -10.68 15.80 7.86
CA VAL A 877 -9.43 15.74 7.12
C VAL A 877 -9.53 14.74 5.97
N VAL A 878 -9.95 13.50 6.24
CA VAL A 878 -10.13 12.47 5.21
C VAL A 878 -11.51 12.61 4.59
N LEU A 879 -11.55 13.17 3.38
CA LEU A 879 -12.79 13.48 2.68
C LEU A 879 -13.21 12.40 1.69
N LEU A 880 -12.25 11.63 1.17
CA LEU A 880 -12.46 10.56 0.20
C LEU A 880 -11.50 9.41 0.51
N SER A 881 -11.87 8.19 0.14
CA SER A 881 -11.00 7.01 0.21
C SER A 881 -11.45 5.93 -0.79
N ALA A 882 -10.47 5.28 -1.43
CA ALA A 882 -10.70 4.19 -2.36
C ALA A 882 -9.63 3.10 -2.21
N TYR A 883 -10.09 1.85 -2.09
CA TYR A 883 -9.22 0.68 -2.18
C TYR A 883 -8.70 0.52 -3.61
N ALA A 884 -7.43 0.15 -3.76
CA ALA A 884 -6.84 -0.13 -5.06
C ALA A 884 -5.91 -1.36 -5.04
N PRO A 885 -5.82 -2.10 -6.17
CA PRO A 885 -6.72 -2.09 -7.32
C PRO A 885 -8.09 -2.77 -7.06
N LEU A 886 -9.08 -2.45 -7.89
CA LEU A 886 -10.46 -2.92 -7.70
C LEU A 886 -10.71 -4.34 -8.24
N PHE A 887 -10.19 -4.63 -9.44
CA PHE A 887 -10.54 -5.83 -10.21
C PHE A 887 -9.32 -6.69 -10.54
N ASN A 888 -9.49 -8.02 -10.50
CA ASN A 888 -8.51 -8.98 -11.00
C ASN A 888 -9.16 -10.10 -11.81
N LYS A 889 -8.84 -10.16 -13.11
CA LYS A 889 -9.19 -11.32 -13.95
C LYS A 889 -8.21 -12.46 -13.71
N VAL A 890 -8.72 -13.63 -13.30
CA VAL A 890 -7.92 -14.85 -13.22
C VAL A 890 -7.60 -15.37 -14.61
N LEU A 891 -6.31 -15.38 -14.96
CA LEU A 891 -5.80 -15.98 -16.19
C LEU A 891 -5.23 -17.38 -15.91
N THR A 892 -5.49 -18.32 -16.82
CA THR A 892 -5.06 -19.73 -16.69
C THR A 892 -3.56 -19.92 -16.91
N ASP A 893 -2.89 -18.95 -17.53
CA ASP A 893 -1.44 -18.90 -17.67
C ASP A 893 -0.71 -18.37 -16.41
N GLY A 894 -1.48 -18.01 -15.39
CA GLY A 894 -0.97 -17.44 -14.15
C GLY A 894 -0.34 -16.07 -14.36
N THR A 895 -0.67 -15.33 -15.41
CA THR A 895 -0.27 -13.93 -15.56
C THR A 895 -1.33 -13.02 -14.91
N TYR A 896 -0.88 -12.03 -14.15
CA TYR A 896 -1.63 -10.83 -13.79
C TYR A 896 -0.59 -9.76 -13.44
N ARG A 897 -1.04 -8.52 -13.27
CA ARG A 897 -0.17 -7.33 -13.30
C ARG A 897 0.07 -6.78 -11.90
N TRP A 898 -0.91 -6.88 -11.01
CA TRP A 898 -0.85 -6.42 -9.63
C TRP A 898 -1.72 -7.26 -8.69
N THR A 899 -1.37 -7.29 -7.40
CA THR A 899 -2.18 -7.85 -6.27
C THR A 899 -1.78 -7.14 -4.97
N PRO A 900 -2.66 -7.06 -3.94
CA PRO A 900 -4.03 -7.61 -3.86
C PRO A 900 -5.07 -6.85 -4.67
N ASP A 901 -6.30 -7.38 -4.75
CA ASP A 901 -7.42 -6.74 -5.47
C ASP A 901 -8.76 -7.05 -4.77
N CYS A 902 -9.71 -6.12 -4.79
CA CYS A 902 -10.99 -6.28 -4.06
C CYS A 902 -11.89 -7.38 -4.67
N ILE A 903 -12.08 -7.37 -5.99
CA ILE A 903 -13.03 -8.23 -6.71
C ILE A 903 -12.27 -9.08 -7.71
N TRP A 904 -12.48 -10.40 -7.62
CA TRP A 904 -11.85 -11.35 -8.51
C TRP A 904 -12.90 -11.96 -9.44
N PHE A 905 -12.51 -12.22 -10.69
CA PHE A 905 -13.43 -12.79 -11.67
C PHE A 905 -12.70 -13.61 -12.74
N ASP A 906 -13.47 -14.41 -13.47
CA ASP A 906 -13.06 -15.04 -14.71
C ASP A 906 -14.10 -14.77 -15.81
N ASP A 907 -13.99 -15.49 -16.94
CA ASP A 907 -14.93 -15.34 -18.04
C ASP A 907 -16.36 -15.78 -17.69
N GLU A 908 -16.56 -16.53 -16.59
CA GLU A 908 -17.84 -17.15 -16.22
C GLU A 908 -18.47 -16.58 -14.94
N THR A 909 -17.66 -16.17 -13.97
CA THR A 909 -18.02 -15.96 -12.56
C THR A 909 -17.23 -14.83 -11.90
N VAL A 910 -17.76 -14.30 -10.79
CA VAL A 910 -17.17 -13.26 -9.93
C VAL A 910 -17.22 -13.75 -8.48
N TRP A 911 -16.21 -13.44 -7.67
CA TRP A 911 -16.19 -13.74 -6.23
C TRP A 911 -15.48 -12.63 -5.43
N PHE A 912 -15.77 -12.58 -4.13
CA PHE A 912 -15.42 -11.45 -3.29
C PHE A 912 -14.39 -11.79 -2.21
N THR A 913 -13.45 -10.87 -1.99
CA THR A 913 -12.44 -10.99 -0.94
C THR A 913 -12.98 -10.52 0.42
N PRO A 914 -12.34 -10.89 1.55
CA PRO A 914 -12.65 -10.27 2.83
C PRO A 914 -12.53 -8.73 2.80
N ASN A 915 -11.58 -8.20 2.02
CA ASN A 915 -11.38 -6.75 1.83
C ASN A 915 -12.59 -6.11 1.15
N TYR A 916 -13.12 -6.73 0.08
CA TYR A 916 -14.38 -6.28 -0.55
C TYR A 916 -15.51 -6.13 0.48
N TYR A 917 -15.69 -7.14 1.33
CA TYR A 917 -16.71 -7.10 2.35
C TYR A 917 -16.46 -6.01 3.40
N VAL A 918 -15.21 -5.73 3.75
CA VAL A 918 -14.89 -4.59 4.64
C VAL A 918 -15.25 -3.26 3.98
N GLN A 919 -14.85 -3.03 2.73
CA GLN A 919 -15.21 -1.82 1.98
C GLN A 919 -16.74 -1.65 1.93
N GLN A 920 -17.46 -2.71 1.57
CA GLN A 920 -18.92 -2.74 1.55
C GLN A 920 -19.52 -2.39 2.92
N LEU A 921 -19.05 -3.01 4.01
CA LEU A 921 -19.60 -2.79 5.35
C LEU A 921 -19.43 -1.34 5.80
N PHE A 922 -18.29 -0.72 5.52
CA PHE A 922 -18.03 0.66 5.90
C PHE A 922 -18.83 1.66 5.06
N ALA A 923 -18.91 1.46 3.75
CA ALA A 923 -19.68 2.31 2.84
C ALA A 923 -21.20 2.20 3.05
N LYS A 924 -21.71 0.98 3.30
CA LYS A 924 -23.14 0.71 3.51
C LYS A 924 -23.67 1.29 4.82
N TYR A 925 -22.87 1.24 5.89
CA TYR A 925 -23.29 1.59 7.25
C TYR A 925 -22.60 2.86 7.72
N LEU A 926 -22.78 3.96 6.99
CA LEU A 926 -22.17 5.25 7.27
C LEU A 926 -23.24 6.32 7.53
N GLY A 927 -23.15 6.97 8.68
CA GLY A 927 -23.95 8.16 8.99
C GLY A 927 -23.34 9.46 8.49
N ASP A 928 -24.08 10.57 8.55
CA ASP A 928 -23.63 11.91 8.14
C ASP A 928 -22.92 12.68 9.27
N LYS A 929 -22.98 12.19 10.51
CA LYS A 929 -22.29 12.75 11.69
C LYS A 929 -21.45 11.71 12.41
N VAL A 930 -20.28 12.11 12.89
CA VAL A 930 -19.47 11.34 13.85
C VAL A 930 -19.93 11.66 15.27
N LEU A 931 -20.15 10.63 16.09
CA LEU A 931 -20.52 10.77 17.50
C LEU A 931 -19.31 10.64 18.42
N LYS A 932 -19.29 11.44 19.48
CA LYS A 932 -18.29 11.29 20.54
C LYS A 932 -18.44 9.93 21.22
N THR A 933 -17.31 9.29 21.48
CA THR A 933 -17.25 8.07 22.27
C THR A 933 -16.27 8.22 23.44
N SER A 934 -16.42 7.38 24.46
CA SER A 934 -15.39 7.14 25.46
C SER A 934 -15.22 5.65 25.72
N PHE A 935 -13.98 5.23 25.90
CA PHE A 935 -13.62 3.82 26.07
C PHE A 935 -13.02 3.58 27.45
N SER A 936 -13.31 2.42 28.03
CA SER A 936 -12.66 1.97 29.27
C SER A 936 -12.35 0.48 29.23
N THR A 937 -11.26 0.13 29.89
CA THR A 937 -10.73 -1.24 30.01
C THR A 937 -10.32 -1.49 31.47
N TYR A 938 -9.56 -2.55 31.75
CA TYR A 938 -8.98 -2.80 33.07
C TYR A 938 -7.46 -2.70 33.05
N LYS A 939 -6.89 -2.05 34.07
CA LYS A 939 -5.45 -2.07 34.35
C LYS A 939 -5.26 -2.49 35.81
N ASN A 940 -4.41 -3.49 36.05
CA ASN A 940 -4.13 -4.03 37.39
C ASN A 940 -5.41 -4.35 38.20
N GLY A 941 -6.41 -4.96 37.54
CA GLY A 941 -7.68 -5.35 38.16
C GLY A 941 -8.67 -4.22 38.44
N LYS A 942 -8.42 -3.00 37.94
CA LYS A 942 -9.30 -1.85 38.14
C LYS A 942 -9.83 -1.31 36.81
N PRO A 943 -11.12 -0.94 36.71
CA PRO A 943 -11.63 -0.20 35.56
C PRO A 943 -10.82 1.08 35.37
N THR A 944 -10.41 1.35 34.15
CA THR A 944 -9.59 2.50 33.76
C THR A 944 -10.15 3.07 32.48
N GLU A 945 -10.48 4.36 32.50
CA GLU A 945 -10.88 5.09 31.30
C GLU A 945 -9.66 5.37 30.43
N LEU A 946 -9.80 5.10 29.13
CA LEU A 946 -8.76 5.33 28.15
C LEU A 946 -8.81 6.80 27.71
N VAL A 947 -8.07 7.63 28.43
CA VAL A 947 -7.88 9.06 28.18
C VAL A 947 -6.40 9.39 28.07
N PRO A 948 -6.02 10.45 27.33
CA PRO A 948 -4.64 10.94 27.30
C PRO A 948 -4.12 11.15 28.73
N ARG A 949 -3.07 10.39 29.09
CA ARG A 949 -2.50 10.38 30.44
C ARG A 949 -1.03 10.00 30.41
N GLY A 950 -0.35 10.25 31.52
CA GLY A 950 1.03 9.82 31.73
C GLY A 950 1.91 10.95 32.20
N GLY A 951 3.16 10.61 32.50
CA GLY A 951 4.14 11.59 32.96
C GLY A 951 4.84 12.33 31.83
N ILE A 952 6.09 12.71 32.05
CA ILE A 952 6.88 13.54 31.13
C ILE A 952 8.29 13.00 30.94
N GLU A 953 8.93 13.42 29.87
CA GLU A 953 10.37 13.28 29.70
C GLU A 953 11.02 14.55 29.13
N ILE A 954 12.31 14.71 29.43
CA ILE A 954 13.17 15.73 28.85
C ILE A 954 14.44 15.05 28.36
N ALA A 955 14.78 15.25 27.09
CA ALA A 955 15.93 14.59 26.51
C ALA A 955 16.64 15.41 25.43
N ALA A 956 17.82 14.93 25.06
CA ALA A 956 18.65 15.44 23.99
C ALA A 956 19.15 14.27 23.12
N GLY A 957 19.25 14.50 21.81
CA GLY A 957 19.89 13.57 20.88
C GLY A 957 21.35 13.96 20.65
N ASN A 958 21.72 14.23 19.39
CA ASN A 958 23.07 14.66 19.02
C ASN A 958 23.36 16.14 19.32
N ALA A 959 22.98 16.61 20.51
CA ALA A 959 23.24 17.95 21.01
C ALA A 959 23.49 17.98 22.52
N GLU A 960 24.42 18.84 22.95
CA GLU A 960 24.58 19.16 24.36
C GLU A 960 23.61 20.30 24.71
N ILE A 961 22.70 20.05 25.66
CA ILE A 961 21.72 21.05 26.13
C ILE A 961 21.85 21.29 27.62
N VAL A 962 21.40 22.46 28.05
CA VAL A 962 21.20 22.82 29.46
C VAL A 962 19.71 23.05 29.70
N VAL A 963 19.14 22.30 30.65
CA VAL A 963 17.77 22.50 31.13
C VAL A 963 17.83 23.23 32.47
N LYS A 964 17.25 24.42 32.53
CA LYS A 964 17.21 25.25 33.75
C LYS A 964 16.01 24.90 34.62
N ARG A 965 14.83 24.78 34.00
CA ARG A 965 13.58 24.58 34.74
C ARG A 965 12.59 23.75 33.95
N VAL A 966 11.81 22.94 34.66
CA VAL A 966 10.61 22.27 34.16
C VAL A 966 9.45 22.60 35.10
N THR A 967 8.35 23.09 34.54
CA THR A 967 7.10 23.32 35.26
C THR A 967 5.99 22.50 34.60
N VAL A 968 5.21 21.78 35.40
CA VAL A 968 4.01 21.09 34.94
C VAL A 968 2.82 21.70 35.66
N THR A 969 1.85 22.17 34.91
CA THR A 969 0.66 22.86 35.44
C THR A 969 -0.60 22.14 34.96
N SER A 970 -1.52 21.83 35.87
CA SER A 970 -2.82 21.29 35.48
C SER A 970 -3.62 22.35 34.73
N ASN A 971 -4.17 21.99 33.57
CA ASN A 971 -5.05 22.90 32.84
C ASN A 971 -6.44 23.01 33.50
N LYS A 972 -6.81 22.03 34.33
CA LYS A 972 -8.12 21.97 35.00
C LYS A 972 -8.30 23.08 36.03
N ASP A 973 -7.27 23.38 36.81
CA ASP A 973 -7.35 24.32 37.93
C ASP A 973 -6.14 25.27 38.07
N GLY A 974 -5.14 25.16 37.21
CA GLY A 974 -3.92 25.97 37.24
C GLY A 974 -2.93 25.58 38.36
N SER A 975 -3.15 24.47 39.07
CA SER A 975 -2.24 24.00 40.10
C SER A 975 -0.92 23.51 39.49
N VAL A 976 0.18 23.74 40.20
CA VAL A 976 1.52 23.27 39.79
C VAL A 976 1.70 21.83 40.26
N LEU A 977 1.74 20.89 39.31
CA LEU A 977 1.94 19.45 39.54
C LEU A 977 3.42 19.11 39.77
N LEU A 978 4.32 19.83 39.11
CA LEU A 978 5.78 19.73 39.27
C LEU A 978 6.42 21.09 39.03
N ASN A 979 7.43 21.43 39.82
CA ASN A 979 8.29 22.58 39.58
C ASN A 979 9.74 22.22 39.94
N GLN A 980 10.50 21.80 38.95
CA GLN A 980 11.92 21.49 39.10
C GLN A 980 12.76 22.67 38.62
N ASP A 981 13.50 23.29 39.52
CA ASP A 981 14.64 24.15 39.21
C ASP A 981 15.91 23.30 39.28
N PHE A 982 16.57 23.08 38.14
CA PHE A 982 17.77 22.23 38.08
C PHE A 982 19.04 22.93 38.59
N THR A 983 18.94 24.18 39.07
CA THR A 983 19.99 24.79 39.89
C THR A 983 19.92 24.33 41.36
N GLN A 984 18.82 23.70 41.75
CA GLN A 984 18.59 23.11 43.07
C GLN A 984 18.77 21.58 43.04
N GLN A 985 18.58 20.93 44.19
CA GLN A 985 18.62 19.47 44.27
C GLN A 985 17.54 18.85 43.37
N LEU A 986 17.91 17.76 42.67
CA LEU A 986 17.02 17.00 41.80
C LEU A 986 15.91 16.33 42.64
N ASP A 987 14.66 16.51 42.23
CA ASP A 987 13.52 15.80 42.81
C ASP A 987 13.70 14.28 42.62
N PRO A 988 13.53 13.47 43.67
CA PRO A 988 13.72 12.01 43.59
C PRO A 988 12.75 11.30 42.64
N ALA A 989 11.68 11.96 42.17
CA ALA A 989 10.77 11.42 41.17
C ALA A 989 11.44 11.23 39.78
N TRP A 990 12.47 12.01 39.47
CA TRP A 990 13.19 11.89 38.20
C TRP A 990 14.00 10.60 38.11
N GLN A 991 13.83 9.90 37.00
CA GLN A 991 14.58 8.71 36.63
C GLN A 991 15.36 8.95 35.34
N VAL A 992 16.39 8.15 35.09
CA VAL A 992 17.24 8.26 33.91
C VAL A 992 16.67 7.42 32.79
N ILE A 993 16.52 7.99 31.58
CA ILE A 993 16.07 7.26 30.40
C ILE A 993 17.01 6.06 30.16
N PRO A 994 16.48 4.83 29.96
CA PRO A 994 17.32 3.65 29.69
C PRO A 994 18.26 3.88 28.50
N GLY A 995 19.56 3.60 28.68
CA GLY A 995 20.58 3.83 27.65
C GLY A 995 21.14 5.25 27.56
N SER A 996 20.71 6.17 28.44
CA SER A 996 21.26 7.52 28.54
C SER A 996 22.75 7.52 28.93
N ALA A 997 23.54 8.38 28.28
CA ALA A 997 24.94 8.66 28.58
C ALA A 997 25.16 9.40 29.91
N GLY A 998 24.08 9.76 30.60
CA GLY A 998 24.08 10.44 31.89
C GLY A 998 24.02 11.96 31.79
N SER A 999 23.87 12.58 32.96
CA SER A 999 23.65 14.01 33.12
C SER A 999 24.53 14.60 34.22
N VAL A 1000 24.78 15.92 34.17
CA VAL A 1000 25.55 16.64 35.19
C VAL A 1000 24.82 17.92 35.55
N ILE A 1001 24.54 18.12 36.84
CA ILE A 1001 24.04 19.40 37.35
C ILE A 1001 25.23 20.35 37.52
N ARG A 1002 25.23 21.46 36.77
CA ARG A 1002 26.22 22.55 36.92
C ARG A 1002 25.64 23.64 37.81
N ALA A 1003 26.33 23.93 38.91
CA ALA A 1003 25.89 24.92 39.88
C ALA A 1003 25.67 26.30 39.23
N GLY A 1004 24.45 26.83 39.33
CA GLY A 1004 24.06 28.11 38.73
C GLY A 1004 23.72 28.07 37.23
N GLU A 1005 23.91 26.94 36.55
CA GLU A 1005 23.63 26.77 35.11
C GLU A 1005 22.42 25.87 34.85
N GLY A 1006 22.28 24.74 35.57
CA GLY A 1006 21.17 23.77 35.40
C GLY A 1006 21.65 22.35 35.09
N LEU A 1007 20.74 21.51 34.60
CA LEU A 1007 21.01 20.13 34.18
C LEU A 1007 21.61 20.11 32.79
N VAL A 1008 22.84 19.61 32.64
CA VAL A 1008 23.48 19.39 31.35
C VAL A 1008 23.23 17.96 30.89
N LEU A 1009 22.63 17.82 29.71
CA LEU A 1009 22.52 16.56 28.99
C LEU A 1009 23.54 16.58 27.85
N LYS A 1010 24.40 15.57 27.80
CA LYS A 1010 25.45 15.42 26.78
C LYS A 1010 24.87 14.90 25.47
N ALA A 1011 25.46 15.32 24.37
CA ALA A 1011 25.15 14.77 23.05
C ALA A 1011 25.38 13.26 23.03
N GLN A 1012 24.46 12.55 22.41
CA GLN A 1012 24.51 11.10 22.23
C GLN A 1012 24.04 10.74 20.81
N THR A 1013 24.78 9.85 20.16
CA THR A 1013 24.55 9.50 18.74
C THR A 1013 23.58 8.33 18.55
N GLY A 1014 23.30 7.54 19.59
CA GLY A 1014 22.34 6.42 19.54
C GLY A 1014 21.31 6.52 20.65
N GLY A 1015 20.04 6.71 20.32
CA GLY A 1015 18.96 6.96 21.29
C GLY A 1015 19.01 8.36 21.91
N LEU A 1016 18.15 8.61 22.90
CA LEU A 1016 18.05 9.89 23.59
C LEU A 1016 18.74 9.86 24.97
N ASN A 1017 19.44 10.94 25.32
CA ASN A 1017 20.00 11.17 26.64
C ASN A 1017 19.06 12.09 27.45
N GLY A 1018 18.47 11.58 28.53
CA GLY A 1018 17.50 12.38 29.27
C GLY A 1018 17.02 11.82 30.60
N LEU A 1019 16.06 12.51 31.18
CA LEU A 1019 15.36 12.15 32.41
C LEU A 1019 13.86 12.04 32.14
N TYR A 1020 13.18 11.21 32.93
CA TYR A 1020 11.73 11.04 32.85
C TYR A 1020 11.07 10.93 34.22
N ILE A 1021 9.75 11.13 34.24
CA ILE A 1021 8.85 10.85 35.37
C ILE A 1021 7.68 10.04 34.81
N LEU A 1022 7.38 8.90 35.42
CA LEU A 1022 6.14 8.16 35.16
C LEU A 1022 5.07 8.60 36.17
N ASN A 1023 3.89 9.01 35.68
CA ASN A 1023 2.76 9.35 36.54
C ASN A 1023 1.42 9.15 35.80
N ASP A 1024 0.77 8.01 36.05
CA ASP A 1024 -0.50 7.64 35.40
C ASP A 1024 -1.70 8.51 35.80
N GLU A 1025 -1.57 9.32 36.86
CA GLU A 1025 -2.63 10.21 37.36
C GLU A 1025 -2.65 11.57 36.64
N TRP A 1026 -1.58 11.91 35.92
CA TRP A 1026 -1.50 13.17 35.19
C TRP A 1026 -2.30 13.08 33.88
N THR A 1027 -3.21 14.04 33.72
CA THR A 1027 -4.11 14.22 32.56
C THR A 1027 -4.33 15.70 32.35
N ASP A 1028 -4.48 16.17 31.11
CA ASP A 1028 -4.80 17.57 30.78
C ASP A 1028 -3.91 18.59 31.53
N TYR A 1029 -2.66 18.68 31.10
CA TYR A 1029 -1.63 19.50 31.72
C TYR A 1029 -0.72 20.16 30.69
N LYS A 1030 -0.11 21.27 31.10
CA LYS A 1030 0.90 21.99 30.33
C LYS A 1030 2.29 21.76 30.90
N VAL A 1031 3.24 21.39 30.04
CA VAL A 1031 4.67 21.29 30.34
C VAL A 1031 5.37 22.53 29.79
N GLU A 1032 6.09 23.24 30.65
CA GLU A 1032 6.94 24.38 30.30
C GLU A 1032 8.39 24.08 30.67
N VAL A 1033 9.28 24.08 29.67
CA VAL A 1033 10.70 23.79 29.84
C VAL A 1033 11.52 25.02 29.44
N VAL A 1034 12.41 25.45 30.33
CA VAL A 1034 13.38 26.52 30.03
C VAL A 1034 14.74 25.86 29.77
N ALA A 1035 15.21 25.92 28.53
CA ALA A 1035 16.43 25.22 28.11
C ALA A 1035 17.23 26.00 27.04
N SER A 1036 18.51 25.65 26.90
CA SER A 1036 19.42 26.20 25.90
C SER A 1036 20.25 25.10 25.25
N ARG A 1037 20.45 25.16 23.93
CA ARG A 1037 21.44 24.31 23.24
C ARG A 1037 22.82 24.92 23.40
N LEU A 1038 23.81 24.15 23.84
CA LEU A 1038 25.19 24.61 23.98
C LEU A 1038 26.00 24.40 22.70
N ALA A 1039 25.87 23.21 22.10
CA ALA A 1039 26.52 22.80 20.85
C ALA A 1039 25.89 21.51 20.31
N GLY A 1040 26.11 21.21 19.02
CA GLY A 1040 25.66 19.98 18.36
C GLY A 1040 24.69 20.25 17.22
N GLU A 1041 24.16 19.18 16.63
CA GLU A 1041 23.27 19.26 15.46
C GLU A 1041 21.79 19.22 15.86
N ASP A 1042 21.41 18.41 16.86
CA ASP A 1042 20.03 18.28 17.33
C ASP A 1042 19.57 19.48 18.19
N GLY A 1043 18.38 19.38 18.79
CA GLY A 1043 17.90 20.31 19.82
C GLY A 1043 17.29 19.61 21.03
N PHE A 1044 16.02 19.86 21.29
CA PHE A 1044 15.32 19.50 22.52
C PHE A 1044 14.23 18.47 22.24
N TYR A 1045 14.06 17.50 23.14
CA TYR A 1045 12.94 16.55 23.10
C TYR A 1045 12.17 16.68 24.41
N VAL A 1046 10.90 17.08 24.31
CA VAL A 1046 10.00 17.23 25.46
C VAL A 1046 8.82 16.29 25.26
N GLY A 1047 8.72 15.26 26.11
CA GLY A 1047 7.67 14.26 26.02
C GLY A 1047 6.55 14.48 27.05
N ALA A 1048 5.34 14.12 26.67
CA ALA A 1048 4.17 14.05 27.54
C ALA A 1048 3.31 12.82 27.22
N GLY A 1049 2.46 12.42 28.17
CA GLY A 1049 1.71 11.18 28.09
C GLY A 1049 2.59 9.95 28.24
N LEU A 1050 3.70 10.04 28.98
CA LEU A 1050 4.64 8.93 29.17
C LEU A 1050 4.04 7.85 30.08
N THR A 1051 3.71 6.69 29.53
CA THR A 1051 3.11 5.56 30.30
C THR A 1051 4.02 4.33 30.42
N ASP A 1052 5.01 4.18 29.53
CA ASP A 1052 6.00 3.11 29.61
C ASP A 1052 7.35 3.58 29.03
N ILE A 1053 8.43 3.14 29.65
CA ILE A 1053 9.80 3.36 29.19
C ILE A 1053 10.74 2.28 29.72
N ALA A 1054 11.25 1.46 28.82
CA ALA A 1054 12.18 0.37 29.10
C ALA A 1054 13.16 0.19 27.92
N SER A 1055 14.15 -0.69 28.07
CA SER A 1055 15.04 -1.03 26.94
C SER A 1055 14.22 -1.66 25.80
N GLY A 1056 14.09 -0.94 24.69
CA GLY A 1056 13.31 -1.37 23.52
C GLY A 1056 11.79 -1.18 23.62
N ASN A 1057 11.28 -0.52 24.67
CA ASN A 1057 9.86 -0.18 24.79
C ASN A 1057 9.65 1.27 25.24
N LYS A 1058 8.66 1.96 24.66
CA LYS A 1058 8.36 3.36 24.94
C LYS A 1058 6.94 3.74 24.50
N ASP A 1059 6.21 4.42 25.37
CA ASP A 1059 4.89 5.01 25.10
C ASP A 1059 4.92 6.50 25.45
N VAL A 1060 4.98 7.38 24.45
CA VAL A 1060 5.04 8.85 24.68
C VAL A 1060 4.68 9.62 23.42
N ILE A 1061 4.25 10.87 23.59
CA ILE A 1061 4.25 11.87 22.52
C ILE A 1061 5.37 12.88 22.80
N GLU A 1062 6.32 13.00 21.88
CA GLU A 1062 7.46 13.92 21.98
C GLU A 1062 7.27 15.13 21.06
N TYR A 1063 7.49 16.33 21.59
CA TYR A 1063 7.81 17.49 20.78
C TYR A 1063 9.33 17.53 20.56
N ALA A 1064 9.74 17.15 19.36
CA ALA A 1064 11.13 17.10 18.93
C ALA A 1064 11.48 18.40 18.20
N ILE A 1065 12.43 19.18 18.73
CA ILE A 1065 12.78 20.52 18.27
C ILE A 1065 14.22 20.52 17.77
N GLY A 1066 14.44 20.99 16.55
CA GLY A 1066 15.75 21.05 15.90
C GLY A 1066 16.43 19.68 15.73
N TYR A 1067 15.68 18.57 15.67
CA TYR A 1067 16.26 17.25 15.48
C TYR A 1067 16.80 17.11 14.04
N GLY A 1068 17.93 16.43 13.84
CA GLY A 1068 18.56 16.36 12.52
C GLY A 1068 19.04 17.73 11.97
N GLY A 1069 19.20 18.74 12.83
CA GLY A 1069 19.68 20.09 12.47
C GLY A 1069 18.69 21.20 12.85
N ASP A 1070 17.60 21.29 12.09
CA ASP A 1070 16.59 22.35 12.22
C ASP A 1070 15.14 21.84 12.13
N ALA A 1071 14.91 20.53 11.99
CA ALA A 1071 13.57 19.97 11.92
C ALA A 1071 12.86 20.01 13.29
N THR A 1072 11.60 20.43 13.29
CA THR A 1072 10.73 20.47 14.47
C THR A 1072 9.41 19.79 14.16
N GLY A 1073 8.95 18.87 15.01
CA GLY A 1073 7.74 18.08 14.81
C GLY A 1073 7.31 17.29 16.04
N VAL A 1074 6.34 16.39 15.87
CA VAL A 1074 5.85 15.51 16.93
C VAL A 1074 6.19 14.06 16.59
N LYS A 1075 6.73 13.32 17.55
CA LYS A 1075 6.94 11.87 17.45
C LYS A 1075 5.99 11.15 18.39
N VAL A 1076 5.40 10.05 17.93
CA VAL A 1076 4.41 9.28 18.70
C VAL A 1076 4.92 7.86 18.84
N TYR A 1077 5.25 7.46 20.06
CA TYR A 1077 5.68 6.11 20.40
C TYR A 1077 4.53 5.34 21.05
N LYS A 1078 4.26 4.14 20.54
CA LYS A 1078 3.18 3.23 20.98
C LYS A 1078 3.74 1.82 21.00
N GLN A 1079 3.80 1.22 22.18
CA GLN A 1079 4.37 -0.10 22.47
C GLN A 1079 5.80 -0.26 21.95
N GLY A 1080 6.62 0.80 22.06
CA GLY A 1080 8.00 0.81 21.57
C GLY A 1080 8.14 1.00 20.07
N ILE A 1081 7.01 1.07 19.34
CA ILE A 1081 6.97 1.37 17.92
C ILE A 1081 6.78 2.87 17.77
N GLU A 1082 7.70 3.52 17.07
CA GLU A 1082 7.48 4.87 16.58
C GLU A 1082 6.43 4.80 15.46
N GLY A 1083 5.23 5.30 15.72
CA GLY A 1083 4.19 5.43 14.70
C GLY A 1083 4.68 6.28 13.53
N TYR A 1084 4.10 6.07 12.35
CA TYR A 1084 4.39 6.88 11.16
C TYR A 1084 5.80 6.72 10.59
N THR A 1085 6.49 5.60 10.86
CA THR A 1085 7.88 5.38 10.40
C THR A 1085 7.99 4.33 9.30
N LEU A 1086 8.22 4.78 8.07
CA LEU A 1086 8.92 4.05 7.00
C LEU A 1086 9.51 5.13 6.06
N GLY A 1087 10.83 5.13 5.80
CA GLY A 1087 11.49 6.17 4.96
C GLY A 1087 11.70 7.50 5.69
N ASP A 1088 12.95 7.83 6.03
CA ASP A 1088 13.26 8.92 6.97
C ASP A 1088 13.68 10.22 6.28
N TYR A 1089 12.74 11.00 5.71
CA TYR A 1089 12.88 12.47 5.50
C TYR A 1089 11.49 13.13 5.43
N SER A 1090 11.29 14.30 6.07
CA SER A 1090 10.01 15.04 5.96
C SER A 1090 10.08 16.53 6.34
N SER A 1091 9.11 17.32 5.83
CA SER A 1091 8.69 18.70 6.21
C SER A 1091 7.35 19.09 5.57
N SER A 1092 6.31 19.24 6.40
CA SER A 1092 5.19 20.16 6.17
C SER A 1092 4.34 20.29 7.43
N THR A 1093 3.87 21.50 7.78
CA THR A 1093 2.89 21.68 8.87
C THR A 1093 1.52 21.11 8.53
N ALA A 1094 1.19 20.96 7.25
CA ALA A 1094 -0.12 20.53 6.83
C ALA A 1094 -0.35 19.03 7.09
N ALA A 1095 0.69 18.21 6.91
CA ALA A 1095 0.70 16.78 7.22
C ALA A 1095 1.58 16.53 8.46
N GLY A 1096 1.02 16.70 9.65
CA GLY A 1096 1.80 16.67 10.90
C GLY A 1096 2.14 15.28 11.43
N ASN A 1097 1.90 14.22 10.64
CA ASN A 1097 2.47 12.89 10.88
C ASN A 1097 3.93 12.76 10.35
N LEU A 1098 4.42 13.80 9.67
CA LEU A 1098 5.79 13.90 9.20
C LEU A 1098 6.73 14.25 10.37
N ARG A 1099 7.85 13.51 10.49
CA ARG A 1099 8.88 13.70 11.53
C ARG A 1099 9.24 15.19 11.71
N ALA A 1100 9.29 15.97 10.62
CA ALA A 1100 9.42 17.42 10.66
C ALA A 1100 8.10 18.05 10.19
N ALA A 1101 7.50 18.86 11.04
CA ALA A 1101 6.47 19.78 10.61
C ALA A 1101 7.11 21.05 10.00
N GLN A 1102 8.24 21.51 10.54
CA GLN A 1102 8.88 22.79 10.20
C GLN A 1102 10.42 22.71 10.28
N TYR A 1103 11.11 23.65 9.60
CA TYR A 1103 12.55 23.85 9.75
C TYR A 1103 12.84 25.22 10.35
N GLU A 1104 13.19 25.24 11.63
CA GLU A 1104 13.47 26.45 12.37
C GLU A 1104 14.80 26.29 13.09
N LYS A 1105 15.78 27.13 12.71
CA LYS A 1105 17.13 27.02 13.28
C LYS A 1105 17.15 27.47 14.74
N LEU A 1106 17.68 26.60 15.59
CA LEU A 1106 18.04 26.95 16.94
C LEU A 1106 19.37 27.72 16.96
N ALA A 1107 19.45 28.73 17.81
CA ALA A 1107 20.67 29.45 18.11
C ALA A 1107 21.32 28.88 19.37
N ASP A 1108 22.61 28.56 19.28
CA ASP A 1108 23.36 28.11 20.44
C ASP A 1108 23.42 29.21 21.51
N ASN A 1109 23.42 28.78 22.78
CA ASN A 1109 23.43 29.62 23.96
C ASN A 1109 22.24 30.60 24.05
N THR A 1110 21.17 30.34 23.30
CA THR A 1110 19.89 31.05 23.42
C THR A 1110 18.97 30.30 24.37
N GLU A 1111 18.31 31.02 25.26
CA GLU A 1111 17.32 30.45 26.18
C GLU A 1111 15.96 30.40 25.50
N TYR A 1112 15.39 29.21 25.44
CA TYR A 1112 14.07 28.96 24.90
C TYR A 1112 13.13 28.54 26.03
N THR A 1113 11.91 29.08 26.00
CA THR A 1113 10.77 28.55 26.73
C THR A 1113 9.98 27.67 25.78
N ILE A 1114 10.02 26.36 26.04
CA ILE A 1114 9.33 25.33 25.28
C ILE A 1114 8.02 25.02 26.00
N THR A 1115 6.92 25.01 25.25
CA THR A 1115 5.58 24.69 25.76
C THR A 1115 5.03 23.48 25.02
N LEU A 1116 4.64 22.46 25.78
CA LEU A 1116 3.85 21.33 25.31
C LEU A 1116 2.60 21.26 26.17
N ASN A 1117 1.46 21.66 25.61
CA ASN A 1117 0.17 21.63 26.28
C ASN A 1117 -0.58 20.35 25.90
N TYR A 1118 -0.48 19.34 26.76
CA TYR A 1118 -1.06 18.01 26.61
C TYR A 1118 -2.49 18.01 27.18
N GLY A 1119 -3.46 18.23 26.31
CA GLY A 1119 -4.89 18.37 26.63
C GLY A 1119 -5.47 19.71 26.19
N GLY A 1120 -4.65 20.76 26.03
CA GLY A 1120 -5.09 22.05 25.49
C GLY A 1120 -6.15 22.79 26.33
N GLY A 1121 -6.46 22.31 27.54
CA GLY A 1121 -7.51 22.83 28.43
C GLY A 1121 -8.90 22.21 28.26
N THR A 1122 -9.12 21.47 27.18
CA THR A 1122 -10.36 20.71 26.91
C THR A 1122 -10.16 19.20 27.07
N GLY A 1123 -8.92 18.74 27.15
CA GLY A 1123 -8.51 17.34 27.29
C GLY A 1123 -8.26 16.60 25.97
N ASP A 1124 -8.47 17.25 24.82
CA ASP A 1124 -8.52 16.64 23.49
C ASP A 1124 -7.62 17.32 22.44
N ARG A 1125 -6.71 18.20 22.87
CA ARG A 1125 -5.75 18.87 21.98
C ARG A 1125 -4.30 18.72 22.44
N LEU A 1126 -3.39 18.69 21.49
CA LEU A 1126 -1.95 18.78 21.70
C LEU A 1126 -1.44 20.07 21.07
N ILE A 1127 -1.00 21.03 21.90
CA ILE A 1127 -0.52 22.32 21.41
C ILE A 1127 0.95 22.50 21.77
N CYS A 1128 1.81 22.61 20.75
CA CYS A 1128 3.26 22.67 20.90
C CYS A 1128 3.82 23.98 20.31
N SER A 1129 4.73 24.62 21.04
CA SER A 1129 5.48 25.79 20.55
C SER A 1129 6.73 26.04 21.40
N TYR A 1130 7.66 26.86 20.92
CA TYR A 1130 8.74 27.40 21.73
C TYR A 1130 9.03 28.87 21.39
N SER A 1131 9.63 29.62 22.32
CA SER A 1131 9.98 31.03 22.13
C SER A 1131 11.26 31.42 22.85
N ASP A 1132 12.05 32.32 22.26
CA ASP A 1132 13.19 32.99 22.90
C ASP A 1132 12.82 34.33 23.57
N GLY A 1133 11.52 34.64 23.65
CA GLY A 1133 10.98 35.91 24.13
C GLY A 1133 10.91 37.03 23.08
N LYS A 1134 11.43 36.80 21.86
CA LYS A 1134 11.33 37.73 20.73
C LYS A 1134 10.55 37.12 19.56
N VAL A 1135 10.84 35.86 19.26
CA VAL A 1135 10.22 35.08 18.20
C VAL A 1135 9.56 33.86 18.83
N THR A 1136 8.39 33.47 18.33
CA THR A 1136 7.72 32.22 18.67
C THR A 1136 7.77 31.32 17.45
N SER A 1137 8.03 30.04 17.64
CA SER A 1137 7.92 29.01 16.61
C SER A 1137 6.52 29.00 15.99
N LYS A 1138 6.37 28.28 14.89
CA LYS A 1138 5.05 27.82 14.47
C LYS A 1138 4.37 27.07 15.63
N ILE A 1139 3.09 27.36 15.84
CA ILE A 1139 2.24 26.62 16.77
C ILE A 1139 1.73 25.38 16.05
N LEU A 1140 2.04 24.21 16.61
CA LEU A 1140 1.46 22.94 16.17
C LEU A 1140 0.25 22.65 17.05
N ASP A 1141 -0.88 22.38 16.43
CA ASP A 1141 -2.17 22.23 17.12
C ASP A 1141 -2.90 21.02 16.54
N TYR A 1142 -2.90 19.93 17.28
CA TYR A 1142 -3.35 18.63 16.83
C TYR A 1142 -4.46 18.07 17.71
N LYS A 1143 -5.24 17.16 17.13
CA LYS A 1143 -6.20 16.33 17.86
C LYS A 1143 -5.43 15.38 18.77
N LEU A 1144 -5.84 15.29 20.04
CA LEU A 1144 -5.23 14.40 21.02
C LEU A 1144 -6.26 13.37 21.49
N GLU A 1145 -5.96 12.10 21.22
CA GLU A 1145 -6.75 10.96 21.68
C GLU A 1145 -5.82 9.92 22.31
N ALA A 1146 -6.36 9.14 23.25
CA ALA A 1146 -5.64 7.98 23.73
C ALA A 1146 -5.70 6.88 22.67
N TYR A 1147 -4.52 6.33 22.34
CA TYR A 1147 -4.43 5.23 21.39
C TYR A 1147 -5.13 3.99 21.94
N ASN A 1148 -6.14 3.50 21.21
CA ASN A 1148 -6.89 2.30 21.55
C ASN A 1148 -6.56 1.15 20.61
N ARG A 1149 -5.64 0.28 21.02
CA ARG A 1149 -5.36 -0.98 20.31
C ARG A 1149 -6.27 -2.13 20.74
N GLU A 1150 -7.04 -1.95 21.82
CA GLU A 1150 -7.91 -3.03 22.31
C GLU A 1150 -9.05 -3.28 21.34
N ILE A 1151 -9.78 -2.23 20.97
CA ILE A 1151 -10.86 -2.30 19.99
C ILE A 1151 -10.83 -1.01 19.22
N PHE A 1152 -10.52 -1.07 17.93
CA PHE A 1152 -10.66 0.10 17.07
C PHE A 1152 -12.14 0.34 16.81
N SER A 1153 -12.58 1.59 16.87
CA SER A 1153 -13.99 1.91 16.75
C SER A 1153 -14.24 3.26 16.11
N SER A 1154 -15.29 3.32 15.30
CA SER A 1154 -15.93 4.55 14.86
C SER A 1154 -17.43 4.44 15.08
N VAL A 1155 -18.07 5.58 15.36
CA VAL A 1155 -19.52 5.66 15.55
C VAL A 1155 -20.06 6.82 14.75
N THR A 1156 -20.93 6.51 13.79
CA THR A 1156 -21.60 7.50 12.96
C THR A 1156 -23.11 7.41 13.13
N LYS A 1157 -23.80 8.51 12.84
CA LYS A 1157 -25.24 8.67 12.99
C LYS A 1157 -25.80 9.34 11.75
N ASP A 1158 -26.98 8.92 11.31
CA ASP A 1158 -27.82 9.64 10.36
C ASP A 1158 -29.19 9.93 11.00
N ALA A 1159 -30.16 10.39 10.19
CA ALA A 1159 -31.50 10.72 10.66
C ALA A 1159 -32.28 9.51 11.23
N GLU A 1160 -31.95 8.29 10.83
CA GLU A 1160 -32.69 7.06 11.14
C GLU A 1160 -31.90 6.08 12.01
N HIS A 1161 -30.56 6.13 11.98
CA HIS A 1161 -29.70 5.10 12.53
C HIS A 1161 -28.48 5.64 13.28
N ILE A 1162 -27.95 4.82 14.18
CA ILE A 1162 -26.57 4.88 14.66
C ILE A 1162 -25.85 3.61 14.22
N TYR A 1163 -24.68 3.77 13.61
CA TYR A 1163 -23.80 2.68 13.21
C TYR A 1163 -22.57 2.66 14.12
N VAL A 1164 -22.39 1.56 14.85
CA VAL A 1164 -21.22 1.35 15.72
C VAL A 1164 -20.34 0.29 15.08
N LYS A 1165 -19.14 0.69 14.64
CA LYS A 1165 -18.13 -0.22 14.06
C LYS A 1165 -17.11 -0.57 15.11
N LEU A 1166 -16.86 -1.86 15.30
CA LEU A 1166 -15.94 -2.42 16.29
C LEU A 1166 -15.03 -3.44 15.63
N VAL A 1167 -13.73 -3.17 15.62
CA VAL A 1167 -12.71 -4.01 14.99
C VAL A 1167 -11.85 -4.64 16.08
N ASN A 1168 -11.83 -5.97 16.11
CA ASN A 1168 -10.96 -6.75 16.98
C ASN A 1168 -9.85 -7.37 16.13
N ALA A 1169 -8.66 -6.76 16.16
CA ALA A 1169 -7.49 -7.23 15.44
C ALA A 1169 -6.72 -8.35 16.14
N ASP A 1170 -7.08 -8.67 17.39
CA ASP A 1170 -6.38 -9.69 18.16
C ASP A 1170 -6.92 -11.10 17.87
N ASN A 1171 -6.10 -12.09 18.22
CA ASN A 1171 -6.41 -13.51 18.07
C ASN A 1171 -7.28 -14.10 19.20
N VAL A 1172 -7.88 -13.24 20.03
CA VAL A 1172 -8.77 -13.63 21.13
C VAL A 1172 -10.09 -12.89 21.06
N ASP A 1173 -11.16 -13.56 21.49
CA ASP A 1173 -12.48 -12.95 21.62
C ASP A 1173 -12.49 -11.82 22.67
N LYS A 1174 -13.19 -10.72 22.37
CA LYS A 1174 -13.33 -9.57 23.26
C LYS A 1174 -14.80 -9.34 23.61
N THR A 1175 -15.13 -9.53 24.89
CA THR A 1175 -16.46 -9.20 25.42
C THR A 1175 -16.53 -7.71 25.79
N THR A 1176 -17.48 -7.00 25.19
CA THR A 1176 -17.55 -5.53 25.22
C THR A 1176 -18.95 -5.07 25.59
N GLN A 1177 -19.04 -4.25 26.63
CA GLN A 1177 -20.25 -3.52 26.98
C GLN A 1177 -20.35 -2.26 26.11
N LEU A 1178 -21.48 -2.08 25.43
CA LEU A 1178 -21.84 -0.85 24.76
C LEU A 1178 -22.92 -0.15 25.57
N ASN A 1179 -22.70 1.12 25.93
CA ASN A 1179 -23.68 1.96 26.60
C ASN A 1179 -24.07 3.13 25.70
N LEU A 1180 -25.37 3.41 25.61
CA LEU A 1180 -25.91 4.53 24.86
C LEU A 1180 -26.41 5.60 25.83
N HIS A 1181 -25.77 6.77 25.77
CA HIS A 1181 -26.15 7.94 26.57
C HIS A 1181 -26.89 8.94 25.69
N ASP A 1182 -27.92 9.57 26.25
CA ASP A 1182 -28.69 10.65 25.63
C ASP A 1182 -29.24 10.34 24.22
N VAL A 1183 -29.58 9.07 23.96
CA VAL A 1183 -30.24 8.65 22.72
C VAL A 1183 -31.28 7.56 22.98
N HIS A 1184 -32.34 7.58 22.16
CA HIS A 1184 -33.41 6.61 22.20
C HIS A 1184 -33.39 5.76 20.93
N VAL A 1185 -33.16 4.45 21.11
CA VAL A 1185 -33.13 3.48 20.02
C VAL A 1185 -34.18 2.39 20.23
N GLU A 1186 -34.51 1.69 19.15
CA GLU A 1186 -35.26 0.44 19.20
C GLU A 1186 -34.54 -0.63 20.02
N ARG A 1187 -35.32 -1.54 20.62
CA ARG A 1187 -34.74 -2.61 21.42
C ARG A 1187 -34.05 -3.66 20.55
N ALA A 1188 -34.57 -3.89 19.35
CA ALA A 1188 -33.96 -4.80 18.38
C ALA A 1188 -32.90 -4.03 17.59
N ALA A 1189 -31.74 -4.65 17.41
CA ALA A 1189 -30.66 -4.12 16.60
C ALA A 1189 -30.10 -5.23 15.70
N LYS A 1190 -29.41 -4.84 14.64
CA LYS A 1190 -28.74 -5.75 13.71
C LYS A 1190 -27.25 -5.72 13.97
N LEU A 1191 -26.62 -6.88 14.13
CA LEU A 1191 -25.17 -7.02 14.19
C LEU A 1191 -24.71 -7.79 12.95
N VAL A 1192 -23.77 -7.20 12.21
CA VAL A 1192 -23.09 -7.83 11.08
C VAL A 1192 -21.64 -8.07 11.48
N SER A 1193 -21.15 -9.30 11.33
CA SER A 1193 -19.80 -9.69 11.72
C SER A 1193 -19.08 -10.40 10.58
N LEU A 1194 -17.90 -9.90 10.21
CA LEU A 1194 -16.94 -10.60 9.35
C LEU A 1194 -15.84 -11.20 10.24
N THR A 1195 -15.65 -12.52 10.18
CA THR A 1195 -14.64 -13.26 10.93
C THR A 1195 -14.45 -14.64 10.27
N GLY A 1196 -13.48 -15.43 10.73
CA GLY A 1196 -13.22 -16.77 10.23
C GLY A 1196 -12.39 -17.60 11.20
N ASP A 1197 -12.31 -18.91 10.95
CA ASP A 1197 -11.49 -19.82 11.74
C ASP A 1197 -10.01 -19.38 11.75
N ALA A 1198 -9.29 -19.64 12.85
CA ALA A 1198 -7.89 -19.26 13.01
C ALA A 1198 -6.97 -19.74 11.86
N SER A 1199 -7.28 -20.88 11.24
CA SER A 1199 -6.54 -21.41 10.08
C SER A 1199 -6.73 -20.61 8.79
N LEU A 1200 -7.73 -19.75 8.73
CA LEU A 1200 -8.08 -18.94 7.56
C LEU A 1200 -7.53 -17.51 7.65
N VAL A 1201 -7.17 -17.05 8.86
CA VAL A 1201 -6.83 -15.64 9.15
C VAL A 1201 -5.74 -15.10 8.24
N HIS A 1202 -4.64 -15.85 8.10
CA HIS A 1202 -3.48 -15.47 7.30
C HIS A 1202 -3.39 -16.22 5.97
N LEU A 1203 -4.47 -16.89 5.52
CA LEU A 1203 -4.46 -17.61 4.26
C LEU A 1203 -4.61 -16.63 3.09
N PRO A 1204 -3.61 -16.47 2.20
CA PRO A 1204 -3.73 -15.54 1.09
C PRO A 1204 -4.83 -15.95 0.11
N ASN A 1205 -5.60 -14.97 -0.36
CA ASN A 1205 -6.75 -15.18 -1.25
C ASN A 1205 -7.67 -16.25 -0.67
N VAL A 1206 -8.08 -16.04 0.59
CA VAL A 1206 -8.83 -17.03 1.40
C VAL A 1206 -10.14 -17.44 0.74
N ASN A 1207 -10.83 -16.47 0.13
CA ASN A 1207 -12.00 -16.66 -0.71
C ASN A 1207 -11.56 -16.88 -2.16
N LYS A 1208 -12.15 -17.89 -2.80
CA LYS A 1208 -11.82 -18.29 -4.18
C LYS A 1208 -13.10 -18.59 -4.94
N ARG A 1209 -12.96 -18.78 -6.24
CA ARG A 1209 -14.03 -19.28 -7.11
C ARG A 1209 -14.73 -20.49 -6.48
N ASP A 1210 -16.05 -20.41 -6.37
CA ASP A 1210 -16.94 -21.42 -5.77
C ASP A 1210 -16.67 -21.77 -4.28
N ASP A 1211 -15.79 -21.04 -3.58
CA ASP A 1211 -15.39 -21.31 -2.18
C ASP A 1211 -15.08 -20.00 -1.40
N GLU A 1212 -16.12 -19.21 -1.13
CA GLU A 1212 -16.05 -18.03 -0.26
C GLU A 1212 -16.26 -18.44 1.21
N ARG A 1213 -15.16 -18.59 1.94
CA ARG A 1213 -15.15 -19.12 3.32
C ARG A 1213 -15.26 -18.05 4.39
N VAL A 1214 -14.90 -16.81 4.06
CA VAL A 1214 -14.90 -15.66 4.96
C VAL A 1214 -15.85 -14.61 4.39
N ILE A 1215 -17.09 -14.63 4.85
CA ILE A 1215 -18.17 -13.74 4.43
C ILE A 1215 -18.89 -13.12 5.65
N PRO A 1216 -19.52 -11.93 5.54
CA PRO A 1216 -20.25 -11.33 6.64
C PRO A 1216 -21.47 -12.17 7.06
N GLY A 1217 -21.60 -12.43 8.36
CA GLY A 1217 -22.78 -13.04 8.96
C GLY A 1217 -23.65 -12.00 9.67
N GLU A 1218 -24.98 -12.08 9.48
CA GLU A 1218 -25.93 -11.17 10.15
C GLU A 1218 -26.69 -11.88 11.28
N ARG A 1219 -26.88 -11.19 12.41
CA ARG A 1219 -27.77 -11.66 13.49
C ARG A 1219 -28.50 -10.51 14.16
N LYS A 1220 -29.71 -10.79 14.65
CA LYS A 1220 -30.47 -9.86 15.50
C LYS A 1220 -29.94 -9.93 16.92
N VAL A 1221 -29.74 -8.77 17.52
CA VAL A 1221 -29.38 -8.62 18.93
C VAL A 1221 -30.39 -7.72 19.63
N SER A 1222 -30.41 -7.73 20.95
CA SER A 1222 -31.39 -6.97 21.73
C SER A 1222 -30.72 -6.18 22.84
N LEU A 1223 -31.09 -4.91 22.94
CA LEU A 1223 -30.62 -4.03 24.00
C LEU A 1223 -31.36 -4.30 25.31
N ASP A 1224 -30.65 -4.06 26.41
CA ASP A 1224 -31.18 -4.02 27.77
C ASP A 1224 -30.84 -2.66 28.40
N ASN A 1225 -31.86 -1.93 28.86
CA ASN A 1225 -31.71 -0.63 29.53
C ASN A 1225 -30.74 0.37 28.84
N ASN A 1226 -30.88 0.56 27.53
CA ASN A 1226 -30.00 1.42 26.69
C ASN A 1226 -28.53 0.96 26.58
N GLY A 1227 -28.24 -0.31 26.81
CA GLY A 1227 -26.93 -0.90 26.54
C GLY A 1227 -27.02 -2.32 26.00
N ILE A 1228 -25.87 -2.89 25.63
CA ILE A 1228 -25.75 -4.28 25.17
C ILE A 1228 -24.35 -4.83 25.43
N VAL A 1229 -24.25 -6.10 25.81
CA VAL A 1229 -22.98 -6.84 25.85
C VAL A 1229 -22.81 -7.59 24.54
N LEU A 1230 -21.69 -7.35 23.86
CA LEU A 1230 -21.32 -8.00 22.61
C LEU A 1230 -20.09 -8.88 22.85
N ASN A 1231 -20.08 -10.10 22.29
CA ASN A 1231 -18.84 -10.85 22.12
C ASN A 1231 -18.32 -10.59 20.71
N LEU A 1232 -17.17 -9.93 20.61
CA LEU A 1232 -16.46 -9.65 19.36
C LEU A 1232 -15.49 -10.80 19.10
N PRO A 1233 -15.68 -11.61 18.05
CA PRO A 1233 -14.77 -12.72 17.76
C PRO A 1233 -13.33 -12.26 17.54
N ALA A 1234 -12.36 -13.14 17.75
CA ALA A 1234 -10.98 -12.92 17.28
C ALA A 1234 -10.93 -12.56 15.78
N ASN A 1235 -10.00 -11.69 15.37
CA ASN A 1235 -9.81 -11.24 13.98
C ASN A 1235 -11.13 -10.90 13.28
N SER A 1236 -11.84 -9.89 13.77
CA SER A 1236 -13.19 -9.59 13.29
C SER A 1236 -13.49 -8.10 13.09
N VAL A 1237 -14.41 -7.86 12.15
CA VAL A 1237 -15.04 -6.56 11.91
C VAL A 1237 -16.52 -6.69 12.25
N ASN A 1238 -17.04 -5.84 13.12
CA ASN A 1238 -18.40 -5.91 13.61
C ASN A 1238 -19.11 -4.58 13.43
N VAL A 1239 -20.29 -4.59 12.82
CA VAL A 1239 -21.12 -3.41 12.62
C VAL A 1239 -22.47 -3.61 13.32
N LEU A 1240 -22.72 -2.82 14.35
CA LEU A 1240 -24.01 -2.76 15.03
C LEU A 1240 -24.84 -1.61 14.46
N VAL A 1241 -26.00 -1.94 13.91
CA VAL A 1241 -26.98 -0.99 13.37
C VAL A 1241 -28.12 -0.82 14.36
N LEU A 1242 -28.27 0.39 14.87
CA LEU A 1242 -29.26 0.79 15.87
C LEU A 1242 -30.29 1.73 15.20
N HIS A 1243 -31.57 1.40 15.28
CA HIS A 1243 -32.63 2.29 14.76
C HIS A 1243 -33.01 3.34 15.81
N LEU A 1244 -33.02 4.62 15.43
CA LEU A 1244 -33.47 5.71 16.28
C LEU A 1244 -35.00 5.67 16.44
N LYS A 1245 -35.48 5.97 17.65
CA LYS A 1245 -36.91 6.21 17.89
C LYS A 1245 -37.21 7.69 17.65
N GLY A 1246 -38.10 7.96 16.70
CA GLY A 1246 -38.64 9.30 16.44
C GLY A 1246 -39.45 9.89 17.58
#